data_AF-A0A5C4VQK6-F1
#
_entry.id   AF-A0A5C4VQK6-F1
#
_cell.length_a   1.000
_cell.length_b   1.000
_cell.length_c   1.000
_cell.angle_alpha   90.00
_cell.angle_beta   90.00
_cell.angle_gamma   90.00
#
_symmetry.space_group_name_H-M   'P 1'
#
loop_
_entity.id
_entity.type
_entity.pdbx_description
1 polymer ?
#
loop_
_entity_poly.entity_id
_entity_poly.type
_entity_poly.pdbx_seq_one_letter_code
_entity_poly.pdbx_strand_id
1 'polypeptide(L)'
;MLGVVDFRDADRLLADARALLAEHGAVRGQAGEALDALRTDAARAGLGSVPVSRLRDVSDGRLRVGTLEKAGYATVLQVLEASPYELQLSPGIGARTAAQIHAAARQIERAAAEAASIRIDVEQPTPLTTRLVVALHRLVAAGPDLPRALDAARDLDGRLAPLLVRARPARSRLRMAFTLPSRRRLAREAVEEISVLLDGARETRLLLAQATADLLRPPARDFEAWADFESRSPEYFGLLAELAGEPLATEIPGLPDDLAAKVRAQPLDDAHRRVSLRGYQAFGARFALAQERVIIGDEMGLGKSIEAIAALAHLRSLGETHFLVACPTSVLINWVREVESRSALRAYPLHGPGRLLARDDWVRHGGVAVATLDSLHRLDPAVELGMLVVDEAHYVKNPEAKRSKAVASWCGRTRRVLFLTGTPMENRVEEFRVLVSYLRPDLAAALRTSDVVAGARSFRKAVAPVYLRRNQEDVLAELPDRMDADEWVEFSGADFAAYRRAVAKGDFMAMRRAAYAEPATSAKLKRLLELVEDAAANGLKVVVFSYFRAVLAAVEAALDGRAHGPIAGGVSAERRQRMVDEFAAARGHAVLLSQVQAGGVGLNLQAASVVILCEPQLKPSMEAQAVGRLHRMGQVRRVQVHRLLSVDSVDQRLLDILARKSRLFDAYARRSDLAESAAEAVDVSEQALARLVVEEEQRRLLPRSPGSPDGSAEA
;
A
#
# COMPACT_ATOMS: atom_id res chain seq x y z
N MET A 1 8.97 41.00 -43.47
CA MET A 1 9.79 39.80 -43.74
C MET A 1 9.26 38.69 -42.86
N LEU A 2 8.71 37.62 -43.42
CA LEU A 2 8.39 36.43 -42.64
C LEU A 2 9.73 35.90 -42.09
N GLY A 3 9.86 35.80 -40.76
CA GLY A 3 10.98 35.09 -40.14
C GLY A 3 11.11 33.72 -40.80
N VAL A 4 12.33 33.32 -41.15
CA VAL A 4 12.57 32.05 -41.83
C VAL A 4 12.34 30.94 -40.81
N VAL A 5 11.09 30.49 -40.68
CA VAL A 5 10.76 29.30 -39.91
C VAL A 5 11.45 28.11 -40.58
N ASP A 6 12.34 27.45 -39.84
CA ASP A 6 12.98 26.24 -40.33
C ASP A 6 12.00 25.06 -40.23
N PHE A 7 11.29 24.81 -41.32
CA PHE A 7 10.38 23.66 -41.42
C PHE A 7 11.08 22.32 -41.20
N ARG A 8 12.40 22.21 -41.41
CA ARG A 8 13.14 20.97 -41.13
C ARG A 8 13.20 20.70 -39.63
N ASP A 9 13.36 21.75 -38.85
CA ASP A 9 13.39 21.68 -37.38
C ASP A 9 12.03 21.34 -36.78
N ALA A 10 10.94 21.81 -37.39
CA ALA A 10 9.59 21.39 -37.05
C ALA A 10 9.30 19.93 -37.45
N ASP A 11 9.72 19.52 -38.65
CA ASP A 11 9.58 18.13 -39.10
C ASP A 11 10.37 17.17 -38.21
N ARG A 12 11.60 17.53 -37.80
CA ARG A 12 12.42 16.76 -36.86
C ARG A 12 11.75 16.65 -35.50
N LEU A 13 11.30 17.75 -34.92
CA LEU A 13 10.62 17.73 -33.61
C LEU A 13 9.38 16.84 -33.62
N LEU A 14 8.58 16.89 -34.69
CA LEU A 14 7.43 15.99 -34.85
C LEU A 14 7.86 14.53 -35.04
N ALA A 15 8.94 14.28 -35.79
CA ALA A 15 9.48 12.95 -35.98
C ALA A 15 10.00 12.35 -34.65
N ASP A 16 10.70 13.14 -33.84
CA ASP A 16 11.20 12.74 -32.52
C ASP A 16 10.04 12.40 -31.58
N ALA A 17 8.99 13.23 -31.54
CA ALA A 17 7.79 12.96 -30.76
C ALA A 17 7.11 11.65 -31.18
N ARG A 18 6.95 11.42 -32.49
CA ARG A 18 6.36 10.16 -33.01
C ARG A 18 7.25 8.95 -32.77
N ALA A 19 8.57 9.10 -32.87
CA ALA A 19 9.52 8.04 -32.59
C ALA A 19 9.42 7.59 -31.12
N LEU A 20 9.35 8.54 -30.18
CA LEU A 20 9.12 8.22 -28.77
C LEU A 20 7.82 7.45 -28.55
N LEU A 21 6.70 7.92 -29.13
CA LEU A 21 5.40 7.27 -28.99
C LEU A 21 5.39 5.84 -29.57
N ALA A 22 6.02 5.65 -30.74
CA ALA A 22 6.14 4.35 -31.38
C ALA A 22 7.01 3.39 -30.55
N GLU A 23 8.17 3.85 -30.08
CA GLU A 23 9.08 3.02 -29.27
C GLU A 23 8.45 2.63 -27.94
N HIS A 24 7.84 3.58 -27.23
CA HIS A 24 7.09 3.28 -26.01
C HIS A 24 5.97 2.26 -26.28
N GLY A 25 5.23 2.40 -27.40
CA GLY A 25 4.22 1.44 -27.81
C GLY A 25 4.77 0.03 -28.03
N ALA A 26 5.94 -0.09 -28.67
CA ALA A 26 6.60 -1.38 -28.91
C ALA A 26 7.08 -2.03 -27.60
N VAL A 27 7.75 -1.28 -26.72
CA VAL A 27 8.22 -1.78 -25.42
C VAL A 27 7.04 -2.17 -24.52
N ARG A 28 5.98 -1.36 -24.49
CA ARG A 28 4.74 -1.68 -23.76
C ARG A 28 4.08 -2.95 -24.31
N GLY A 29 4.06 -3.13 -25.64
CA GLY A 29 3.56 -4.33 -26.30
C GLY A 29 4.30 -5.59 -25.88
N GLN A 30 5.64 -5.55 -25.84
CA GLN A 30 6.47 -6.68 -25.38
C GLN A 30 6.17 -7.06 -23.92
N ALA A 31 5.95 -6.08 -23.04
CA ALA A 31 5.57 -6.33 -21.66
C ALA A 31 4.15 -6.93 -21.56
N GLY A 32 3.21 -6.47 -22.39
CA GLY A 32 1.87 -7.04 -22.51
C GLY A 32 1.89 -8.51 -22.97
N GLU A 33 2.67 -8.83 -24.01
CA GLU A 33 2.82 -10.21 -24.49
C GLU A 33 3.42 -11.14 -23.43
N ALA A 34 4.40 -10.65 -22.65
CA ALA A 34 4.99 -11.41 -21.54
C ALA A 34 3.97 -11.65 -20.42
N LEU A 35 3.14 -10.65 -20.10
CA LEU A 35 2.07 -10.75 -19.11
C LEU A 35 1.00 -11.75 -19.55
N ASP A 36 0.55 -11.68 -20.81
CA ASP A 36 -0.46 -12.57 -21.37
C ASP A 36 0.02 -14.03 -21.39
N ALA A 37 1.30 -14.26 -21.70
CA ALA A 37 1.89 -15.59 -21.64
C ALA A 37 1.86 -16.16 -20.21
N LEU A 38 2.20 -15.34 -19.21
CA LEU A 38 2.18 -15.74 -17.81
C LEU A 38 0.75 -15.98 -17.29
N ARG A 39 -0.21 -15.13 -17.67
CA ARG A 39 -1.63 -15.32 -17.34
C ARG A 39 -2.21 -16.58 -17.95
N THR A 40 -1.83 -16.88 -19.18
CA THR A 40 -2.26 -18.11 -19.86
C THR A 40 -1.71 -19.35 -19.16
N ASP A 41 -0.45 -19.31 -18.74
CA ASP A 41 0.20 -20.40 -17.99
C ASP A 41 -0.50 -20.63 -16.63
N ALA A 42 -0.73 -19.55 -15.86
CA ALA A 42 -1.46 -19.60 -14.60
C ALA A 42 -2.90 -20.13 -14.77
N ALA A 43 -3.61 -19.68 -15.81
CA ALA A 43 -4.95 -20.16 -16.13
C ALA A 43 -4.96 -21.66 -16.43
N ARG A 44 -4.02 -22.13 -17.27
CA ARG A 44 -3.90 -23.56 -17.63
C ARG A 44 -3.68 -24.43 -16.41
N ALA A 45 -2.83 -24.01 -15.46
CA ALA A 45 -2.62 -24.74 -14.21
C ALA A 45 -3.94 -24.93 -13.43
N GLY A 46 -4.80 -23.91 -13.40
CA GLY A 46 -6.13 -23.98 -12.77
C GLY A 46 -7.13 -24.86 -13.51
N LEU A 47 -7.10 -24.84 -14.86
CA LEU A 47 -8.03 -25.60 -15.71
C LEU A 47 -7.91 -27.13 -15.58
N GLY A 48 -6.81 -27.64 -15.02
CA GLY A 48 -6.66 -29.06 -14.68
C GLY A 48 -7.68 -29.54 -13.63
N SER A 49 -8.30 -28.63 -12.89
CA SER A 49 -9.38 -28.96 -11.94
C SER A 49 -10.79 -28.67 -12.47
N VAL A 50 -10.89 -28.00 -13.62
CA VAL A 50 -12.17 -27.54 -14.19
C VAL A 50 -12.80 -28.66 -15.02
N PRO A 51 -13.99 -29.18 -14.64
CA PRO A 51 -14.62 -30.26 -15.36
C PRO A 51 -15.00 -29.88 -16.79
N VAL A 52 -14.87 -30.83 -17.72
CA VAL A 52 -15.24 -30.65 -19.14
C VAL A 52 -16.69 -30.19 -19.33
N SER A 53 -17.58 -30.53 -18.39
CA SER A 53 -18.99 -30.13 -18.37
C SER A 53 -19.20 -28.62 -18.44
N ARG A 54 -18.23 -27.81 -17.96
CA ARG A 54 -18.23 -26.34 -18.05
C ARG A 54 -18.27 -25.79 -19.48
N LEU A 55 -17.89 -26.59 -20.49
CA LEU A 55 -18.03 -26.20 -21.90
C LEU A 55 -19.50 -25.93 -22.31
N ARG A 56 -20.49 -26.46 -21.58
CA ARG A 56 -21.92 -26.18 -21.83
C ARG A 56 -22.27 -24.74 -21.51
N ASP A 57 -21.69 -24.19 -20.44
CA ASP A 57 -22.00 -22.85 -19.92
C ASP A 57 -21.66 -21.76 -20.95
N VAL A 58 -20.58 -21.98 -21.72
CA VAL A 58 -20.07 -21.03 -22.71
C VAL A 58 -20.71 -21.21 -24.10
N SER A 59 -21.36 -22.35 -24.33
CA SER A 59 -21.94 -22.72 -25.63
C SER A 59 -23.47 -22.67 -25.67
N ASP A 60 -24.11 -22.01 -24.70
CA ASP A 60 -25.57 -22.02 -24.49
C ASP A 60 -26.16 -23.45 -24.48
N GLY A 61 -25.43 -24.43 -23.94
CA GLY A 61 -25.86 -25.82 -23.88
C GLY A 61 -25.86 -26.57 -25.22
N ARG A 62 -25.31 -26.00 -26.30
CA ARG A 62 -25.31 -26.62 -27.64
C ARG A 62 -24.27 -27.73 -27.81
N LEU A 63 -23.27 -27.81 -26.93
CA LEU A 63 -22.21 -28.82 -26.97
C LEU A 63 -22.61 -30.12 -26.25
N ARG A 64 -22.48 -31.26 -26.94
CA ARG A 64 -22.70 -32.60 -26.37
C ARG A 64 -21.45 -33.10 -25.64
N VAL A 65 -21.30 -32.67 -24.39
CA VAL A 65 -20.09 -32.95 -23.59
C VAL A 65 -19.98 -34.40 -23.12
N GLY A 66 -21.10 -35.14 -23.04
CA GLY A 66 -21.08 -36.55 -22.63
C GLY A 66 -20.28 -37.47 -23.57
N THR A 67 -20.04 -37.06 -24.82
CA THR A 67 -19.15 -37.80 -25.74
C THR A 67 -17.68 -37.59 -25.38
N LEU A 68 -17.31 -36.41 -24.90
CA LEU A 68 -15.95 -36.09 -24.45
C LEU A 68 -15.61 -36.84 -23.15
N GLU A 69 -16.54 -36.86 -22.20
CA GLU A 69 -16.40 -37.60 -20.93
C GLU A 69 -16.18 -39.11 -21.19
N LYS A 70 -16.97 -39.70 -22.11
CA LYS A 70 -16.80 -41.09 -22.54
C LYS A 70 -15.49 -41.37 -23.27
N ALA A 71 -14.93 -40.36 -23.94
CA ALA A 71 -13.65 -40.43 -24.63
C ALA A 71 -12.44 -40.18 -23.69
N GLY A 72 -12.67 -40.02 -22.38
CA GLY A 72 -11.60 -39.87 -21.38
C GLY A 72 -11.19 -38.43 -21.09
N TYR A 73 -11.84 -37.43 -21.70
CA TYR A 73 -11.62 -36.02 -21.38
C TYR A 73 -12.46 -35.66 -20.15
N ALA A 74 -11.82 -35.60 -18.99
CA ALA A 74 -12.45 -35.22 -17.73
C ALA A 74 -12.42 -33.70 -17.51
N THR A 75 -11.42 -33.00 -18.05
CA THR A 75 -11.15 -31.59 -17.74
C THR A 75 -11.10 -30.72 -18.99
N VAL A 76 -11.30 -29.41 -18.82
CA VAL A 76 -11.15 -28.43 -19.91
C VAL A 76 -9.70 -28.37 -20.41
N LEU A 77 -8.72 -28.55 -19.53
CA LEU A 77 -7.30 -28.57 -19.90
C LEU A 77 -6.98 -29.69 -20.90
N GLN A 78 -7.47 -30.91 -20.66
CA GLN A 78 -7.25 -32.04 -21.58
C GLN A 78 -7.83 -31.76 -22.98
N VAL A 79 -8.95 -31.03 -23.07
CA VAL A 79 -9.54 -30.62 -24.35
C VAL A 79 -8.71 -29.54 -25.06
N LEU A 80 -8.02 -28.68 -24.31
CA LEU A 80 -7.11 -27.66 -24.85
C LEU A 80 -5.78 -28.26 -25.32
N GLU A 81 -5.31 -29.31 -24.66
CA GLU A 81 -4.10 -30.06 -25.04
C GLU A 81 -4.34 -30.94 -26.26
N ALA A 82 -5.56 -31.44 -26.44
CA ALA A 82 -5.95 -32.16 -27.64
C ALA A 82 -6.11 -31.24 -28.85
N SER A 83 -5.56 -31.66 -29.97
CA SER A 83 -5.81 -31.04 -31.27
C SER A 83 -7.26 -31.26 -31.71
N PRO A 84 -7.82 -30.35 -32.54
CA PRO A 84 -9.13 -30.58 -33.15
C PRO A 84 -9.23 -31.88 -33.96
N TYR A 85 -8.11 -32.45 -34.41
CA TYR A 85 -8.07 -33.76 -35.08
C TYR A 85 -8.22 -34.92 -34.09
N GLU A 86 -7.52 -34.90 -32.95
CA GLU A 86 -7.68 -35.93 -31.91
C GLU A 86 -9.09 -35.96 -31.33
N LEU A 87 -9.74 -34.80 -31.21
CA LEU A 87 -11.15 -34.72 -30.82
C LEU A 87 -12.09 -35.40 -31.83
N GLN A 88 -11.75 -35.41 -33.13
CA GLN A 88 -12.56 -36.06 -34.18
C GLN A 88 -12.47 -37.58 -34.17
N LEU A 89 -11.40 -38.14 -33.58
CA LEU A 89 -11.26 -39.60 -33.44
C LEU A 89 -12.29 -40.18 -32.46
N SER A 90 -12.95 -39.32 -31.67
CA SER A 90 -14.00 -39.72 -30.74
C SER A 90 -15.35 -39.92 -31.46
N PRO A 91 -16.03 -41.07 -31.26
CA PRO A 91 -17.28 -41.37 -31.95
C PRO A 91 -18.36 -40.30 -31.76
N GLY A 92 -18.86 -39.73 -32.87
CA GLY A 92 -19.92 -38.72 -32.85
C GLY A 92 -19.45 -37.26 -32.77
N ILE A 93 -18.14 -37.00 -32.87
CA ILE A 93 -17.58 -35.65 -32.98
C ILE A 93 -17.08 -35.42 -34.43
N GLY A 94 -17.82 -34.62 -35.20
CA GLY A 94 -17.39 -34.19 -36.54
C GLY A 94 -16.47 -32.96 -36.49
N ALA A 95 -15.79 -32.63 -37.60
CA ALA A 95 -14.85 -31.52 -37.70
C ALA A 95 -15.41 -30.18 -37.19
N ARG A 96 -16.66 -29.84 -37.53
CA ARG A 96 -17.33 -28.63 -37.05
C ARG A 96 -17.54 -28.64 -35.53
N THR A 97 -17.92 -29.78 -34.98
CA THR A 97 -18.15 -29.96 -33.54
C THR A 97 -16.82 -29.91 -32.77
N ALA A 98 -15.76 -30.53 -33.28
CA ALA A 98 -14.41 -30.45 -32.70
C ALA A 98 -13.90 -29.00 -32.66
N ALA A 99 -14.09 -28.24 -33.75
CA ALA A 99 -13.72 -26.82 -33.79
C ALA A 99 -14.51 -25.99 -32.76
N GLN A 100 -15.81 -26.25 -32.60
CA GLN A 100 -16.64 -25.57 -31.60
C GLN A 100 -16.25 -25.93 -30.16
N ILE A 101 -15.94 -27.19 -29.88
CA ILE A 101 -15.46 -27.67 -28.58
C ILE A 101 -14.16 -26.95 -28.22
N HIS A 102 -13.19 -26.96 -29.14
CA HIS A 102 -11.90 -26.33 -28.89
C HIS A 102 -12.03 -24.79 -28.78
N ALA A 103 -12.91 -24.16 -29.57
CA ALA A 103 -13.20 -22.73 -29.44
C ALA A 103 -13.83 -22.38 -28.07
N ALA A 104 -14.78 -23.18 -27.59
CA ALA A 104 -15.38 -22.99 -26.27
C ALA A 104 -14.34 -23.18 -25.15
N ALA A 105 -13.46 -24.18 -25.27
CA ALA A 105 -12.38 -24.39 -24.33
C ALA A 105 -11.39 -23.19 -24.31
N ARG A 106 -11.05 -22.66 -25.49
CA ARG A 106 -10.23 -21.44 -25.62
C ARG A 106 -10.90 -20.20 -25.04
N GLN A 107 -12.22 -20.10 -25.13
CA GLN A 107 -12.95 -19.01 -24.50
C GLN A 107 -12.92 -19.10 -22.98
N ILE A 108 -13.03 -20.30 -22.40
CA ILE A 108 -12.83 -20.53 -20.96
C ILE A 108 -11.39 -20.20 -20.56
N GLU A 109 -10.39 -20.61 -21.34
CA GLU A 109 -8.97 -20.28 -21.10
C GLU A 109 -8.74 -18.77 -21.07
N ARG A 110 -9.27 -18.02 -22.03
CA ARG A 110 -9.16 -16.56 -22.06
C ARG A 110 -9.83 -15.90 -20.86
N ALA A 111 -11.06 -16.32 -20.52
CA ALA A 111 -11.76 -15.80 -19.35
C ALA A 111 -11.01 -16.12 -18.05
N ALA A 112 -10.43 -17.31 -17.95
CA ALA A 112 -9.60 -17.71 -16.81
C ALA A 112 -8.27 -16.92 -16.76
N ALA A 113 -7.63 -16.65 -17.90
CA ALA A 113 -6.41 -15.86 -17.99
C ALA A 113 -6.65 -14.37 -17.66
N GLU A 114 -7.78 -13.80 -18.09
CA GLU A 114 -8.18 -12.44 -17.72
C GLU A 114 -8.44 -12.31 -16.21
N ALA A 115 -8.95 -13.37 -15.57
CA ALA A 115 -9.21 -13.42 -14.14
C ALA A 115 -8.01 -13.89 -13.29
N ALA A 116 -6.94 -14.38 -13.91
CA ALA A 116 -5.78 -14.93 -13.20
C ALA A 116 -4.98 -13.83 -12.49
N SER A 117 -4.84 -13.95 -11.17
CA SER A 117 -3.91 -13.12 -10.41
C SER A 117 -2.47 -13.57 -10.65
N ILE A 118 -1.60 -12.61 -10.95
CA ILE A 118 -0.18 -12.89 -11.19
C ILE A 118 0.59 -12.66 -9.89
N ARG A 119 1.32 -13.69 -9.45
CA ARG A 119 2.31 -13.60 -8.38
C ARG A 119 3.70 -13.73 -8.98
N ILE A 120 4.58 -12.79 -8.64
CA ILE A 120 6.00 -12.83 -9.02
C ILE A 120 6.77 -13.32 -7.79
N ASP A 121 7.16 -14.59 -7.81
CA ASP A 121 7.98 -15.19 -6.76
C ASP A 121 9.46 -14.97 -7.05
N VAL A 122 10.12 -14.21 -6.17
CA VAL A 122 11.55 -13.90 -6.26
C VAL A 122 12.41 -15.09 -5.82
N GLU A 123 11.89 -15.95 -4.94
CA GLU A 123 12.62 -17.12 -4.42
C GLU A 123 12.62 -18.26 -5.44
N GLN A 124 11.63 -18.30 -6.34
CA GLN A 124 11.50 -19.31 -7.39
C GLN A 124 11.19 -18.69 -8.77
N PRO A 125 12.17 -17.99 -9.40
CA PRO A 125 11.95 -17.36 -10.69
C PRO A 125 11.77 -18.41 -11.79
N THR A 126 10.71 -18.28 -12.59
CA THR A 126 10.47 -19.10 -13.78
C THR A 126 10.92 -18.36 -15.05
N PRO A 127 11.10 -19.06 -16.19
CA PRO A 127 11.41 -18.39 -17.45
C PRO A 127 10.35 -17.36 -17.88
N LEU A 128 9.06 -17.62 -17.60
CA LEU A 128 7.97 -16.69 -17.94
C LEU A 128 7.98 -15.46 -17.03
N THR A 129 8.16 -15.63 -15.71
CA THR A 129 8.25 -14.50 -14.80
C THR A 129 9.49 -13.65 -15.06
N THR A 130 10.63 -14.28 -15.37
CA THR A 130 11.87 -13.57 -15.73
C THR A 130 11.69 -12.74 -16.99
N ARG A 131 11.06 -13.29 -18.03
CA ARG A 131 10.74 -12.54 -19.26
C ARG A 131 9.89 -11.31 -18.98
N LEU A 132 8.88 -11.45 -18.12
CA LEU A 132 8.01 -10.33 -17.72
C LEU A 132 8.79 -9.27 -16.94
N VAL A 133 9.59 -9.67 -15.94
CA VAL A 133 10.41 -8.75 -15.14
C VAL A 133 11.40 -7.98 -16.03
N VAL A 134 12.08 -8.65 -16.96
CA VAL A 134 13.00 -8.01 -17.92
C VAL A 134 12.26 -7.04 -18.85
N ALA A 135 11.06 -7.39 -19.32
CA ALA A 135 10.26 -6.50 -20.16
C ALA A 135 9.80 -5.25 -19.40
N LEU A 136 9.31 -5.43 -18.16
CA LEU A 136 8.91 -4.33 -17.27
C LEU A 136 10.09 -3.44 -16.89
N HIS A 137 11.28 -4.01 -16.65
CA HIS A 137 12.48 -3.27 -16.30
C HIS A 137 12.78 -2.17 -17.31
N ARG A 138 12.53 -2.39 -18.61
CA ARG A 138 12.79 -1.36 -19.65
C ARG A 138 11.92 -0.12 -19.46
N LEU A 139 10.65 -0.31 -19.08
CA LEU A 139 9.73 0.79 -18.79
C LEU A 139 10.10 1.49 -17.47
N VAL A 140 10.47 0.71 -16.45
CA VAL A 140 10.89 1.25 -15.13
C VAL A 140 12.22 2.01 -15.21
N ALA A 141 13.17 1.50 -16.00
CA ALA A 141 14.49 2.10 -16.17
C ALA A 141 14.48 3.35 -17.05
N ALA A 142 13.44 3.55 -17.87
CA ALA A 142 13.23 4.80 -18.61
C ALA A 142 13.00 6.01 -17.68
N GLY A 143 12.67 5.75 -16.41
CA GLY A 143 12.70 6.74 -15.35
C GLY A 143 11.47 7.64 -15.28
N PRO A 144 11.46 8.57 -14.31
CA PRO A 144 10.27 9.37 -13.96
C PRO A 144 9.92 10.45 -14.99
N ASP A 145 10.82 10.74 -15.93
CA ASP A 145 10.59 11.74 -16.98
C ASP A 145 9.82 11.17 -18.19
N LEU A 146 9.74 9.85 -18.32
CA LEU A 146 9.04 9.20 -19.43
C LEU A 146 7.57 9.65 -19.56
N PRO A 147 6.73 9.69 -18.50
CA PRO A 147 5.34 10.17 -18.62
C PRO A 147 5.25 11.60 -19.17
N ARG A 148 6.09 12.50 -18.63
CA ARG A 148 6.16 13.90 -19.08
C ARG A 148 6.59 14.01 -20.55
N ALA A 149 7.54 13.17 -20.96
CA ALA A 149 8.00 13.12 -22.35
C ALA A 149 6.90 12.60 -23.29
N LEU A 150 6.13 11.59 -22.87
CA LEU A 150 4.99 11.06 -23.63
C LEU A 150 3.88 12.10 -23.80
N ASP A 151 3.55 12.86 -22.75
CA ASP A 151 2.54 13.91 -22.84
C ASP A 151 3.00 15.07 -23.73
N ALA A 152 4.25 15.49 -23.58
CA ALA A 152 4.84 16.48 -24.49
C ALA A 152 4.84 15.99 -25.95
N ALA A 153 5.12 14.70 -26.18
CA ALA A 153 5.06 14.11 -27.51
C ALA A 153 3.65 14.07 -28.09
N ARG A 154 2.63 13.73 -27.27
CA ARG A 154 1.21 13.74 -27.67
C ARG A 154 0.71 15.16 -27.97
N ASP A 155 1.06 16.14 -27.13
CA ASP A 155 0.72 17.55 -27.36
C ASP A 155 1.36 18.07 -28.65
N LEU A 156 2.65 17.77 -28.85
CA LEU A 156 3.37 18.13 -30.07
C LEU A 156 2.77 17.46 -31.30
N ASP A 157 2.47 16.16 -31.28
CA ASP A 157 1.83 15.51 -32.42
C ASP A 157 0.45 16.12 -32.71
N GLY A 158 -0.37 16.33 -31.67
CA GLY A 158 -1.70 16.92 -31.77
C GLY A 158 -1.72 18.35 -32.31
N ARG A 159 -0.73 19.17 -31.96
CA ARG A 159 -0.66 20.59 -32.36
C ARG A 159 0.18 20.82 -33.61
N LEU A 160 1.37 20.24 -33.69
CA LEU A 160 2.34 20.50 -34.74
C LEU A 160 1.95 19.80 -36.06
N ALA A 161 1.37 18.60 -36.01
CA ALA A 161 0.95 17.90 -37.22
C ALA A 161 -0.10 18.68 -38.05
N PRO A 162 -1.23 19.17 -37.47
CA PRO A 162 -2.20 19.96 -38.24
C PRO A 162 -1.62 21.30 -38.72
N LEU A 163 -0.74 21.93 -37.92
CA LEU A 163 -0.06 23.16 -38.32
C LEU A 163 0.85 22.97 -39.53
N LEU A 164 1.64 21.88 -39.57
CA LEU A 164 2.51 21.58 -40.71
C LEU A 164 1.71 21.30 -41.99
N VAL A 165 0.54 20.67 -41.87
CA VAL A 165 -0.39 20.49 -43.00
C VAL A 165 -0.92 21.83 -43.51
N ARG A 166 -1.34 22.73 -42.61
CA ARG A 166 -1.83 24.08 -42.95
C ARG A 166 -0.72 24.97 -43.54
N ALA A 167 0.52 24.83 -43.05
CA ALA A 167 1.69 25.57 -43.52
C ALA A 167 2.32 25.02 -44.82
N ARG A 168 1.79 23.91 -45.39
CA ARG A 168 2.30 23.29 -46.62
C ARG A 168 2.48 24.24 -47.82
N PRO A 169 1.63 25.27 -48.04
CA PRO A 169 1.86 26.29 -49.06
C PRO A 169 3.11 27.14 -48.82
N ALA A 170 3.44 27.43 -47.56
CA ALA A 170 4.55 28.30 -47.16
C ALA A 170 5.94 27.65 -47.35
N ARG A 171 5.99 26.34 -47.56
CA ARG A 171 7.23 25.59 -47.88
C ARG A 171 7.81 25.90 -49.27
N SER A 172 7.07 26.58 -50.15
CA SER A 172 7.55 26.97 -51.49
C SER A 172 6.96 28.30 -51.92
N ARG A 173 7.82 29.22 -52.36
CA ARG A 173 7.40 30.53 -52.88
C ARG A 173 6.41 30.44 -54.03
N LEU A 174 6.64 29.49 -54.95
CA LEU A 174 5.72 29.21 -56.07
C LEU A 174 4.38 28.71 -55.56
N ARG A 175 4.38 27.70 -54.68
CA ARG A 175 3.15 27.13 -54.12
C ARG A 175 2.34 28.19 -53.36
N MET A 176 3.01 29.08 -52.62
CA MET A 176 2.38 30.19 -51.91
C MET A 176 1.70 31.20 -52.86
N ALA A 177 2.30 31.47 -54.02
CA ALA A 177 1.79 32.40 -55.03
C ALA A 177 0.53 31.88 -55.75
N PHE A 178 0.41 30.56 -55.95
CA PHE A 178 -0.77 29.92 -56.57
C PHE A 178 -1.84 29.47 -55.56
N THR A 179 -1.66 29.75 -54.26
CA THR A 179 -2.63 29.40 -53.22
C THR A 179 -3.68 30.50 -53.05
N LEU A 180 -4.96 30.12 -52.91
CA LEU A 180 -6.10 31.01 -52.66
C LEU A 180 -5.88 31.95 -51.46
N PRO A 181 -6.42 33.19 -51.47
CA PRO A 181 -6.19 34.18 -50.40
C PRO A 181 -6.53 33.69 -48.99
N SER A 182 -7.65 32.99 -48.82
CA SER A 182 -8.09 32.42 -47.53
C SER A 182 -7.10 31.37 -46.99
N ARG A 183 -6.65 30.44 -47.85
CA ARG A 183 -5.61 29.45 -47.50
C ARG A 183 -4.24 30.09 -47.27
N ARG A 184 -3.94 31.19 -47.96
CA ARG A 184 -2.69 31.95 -47.81
C ARG A 184 -2.61 32.62 -46.43
N ARG A 185 -3.74 33.09 -45.89
CA ARG A 185 -3.84 33.61 -44.51
C ARG A 185 -3.62 32.52 -43.48
N LEU A 186 -4.36 31.40 -43.57
CA LEU A 186 -4.23 30.26 -42.66
C LEU A 186 -2.81 29.67 -42.64
N ALA A 187 -2.13 29.62 -43.80
CA ALA A 187 -0.75 29.17 -43.87
C ALA A 187 0.24 30.12 -43.18
N ARG A 188 -0.03 31.43 -43.14
CA ARG A 188 0.81 32.40 -42.41
C ARG A 188 0.59 32.30 -40.91
N GLU A 189 -0.67 32.24 -40.47
CA GLU A 189 -1.03 32.02 -39.06
C GLU A 189 -0.38 30.73 -38.54
N ALA A 190 -0.44 29.64 -39.33
CA ALA A 190 0.22 28.40 -38.97
C ALA A 190 1.76 28.50 -38.89
N VAL A 191 2.40 29.32 -39.73
CA VAL A 191 3.86 29.54 -39.68
C VAL A 191 4.25 30.32 -38.44
N GLU A 192 3.47 31.33 -38.05
CA GLU A 192 3.70 32.09 -36.81
C GLU A 192 3.56 31.18 -35.58
N GLU A 193 2.51 30.36 -35.51
CA GLU A 193 2.32 29.38 -34.43
C GLU A 193 3.45 28.35 -34.36
N ILE A 194 3.93 27.84 -35.52
CA ILE A 194 5.09 26.92 -35.56
C ILE A 194 6.34 27.62 -35.02
N SER A 195 6.58 28.89 -35.37
CA SER A 195 7.74 29.64 -34.88
C SER A 195 7.73 29.74 -33.35
N VAL A 196 6.57 30.08 -32.77
CA VAL A 196 6.40 30.18 -31.31
C VAL A 196 6.66 28.84 -30.62
N LEU A 197 6.18 27.74 -31.21
CA LEU A 197 6.44 26.39 -30.69
C LEU A 197 7.93 26.04 -30.73
N LEU A 198 8.63 26.39 -31.80
CA LEU A 198 10.06 26.09 -31.96
C LEU A 198 10.96 26.89 -31.02
N ASP A 199 10.67 28.18 -30.81
CA ASP A 199 11.48 29.06 -29.95
C ASP A 199 11.52 28.57 -28.49
N GLY A 200 10.47 27.88 -28.03
CA GLY A 200 10.40 27.26 -26.70
C GLY A 200 10.77 25.77 -26.64
N ALA A 201 11.05 25.11 -27.77
CA ALA A 201 11.11 23.64 -27.83
C ALA A 201 12.45 23.03 -27.38
N ARG A 202 13.46 23.81 -26.98
CA ARG A 202 14.80 23.27 -26.67
C ARG A 202 14.77 22.25 -25.54
N GLU A 203 14.10 22.56 -24.44
CA GLU A 203 13.96 21.64 -23.30
C GLU A 203 13.15 20.41 -23.69
N THR A 204 12.06 20.60 -24.44
CA THR A 204 11.21 19.50 -24.92
C THR A 204 11.99 18.55 -25.83
N ARG A 205 12.81 19.06 -26.75
CA ARG A 205 13.67 18.22 -27.60
C ARG A 205 14.62 17.36 -26.77
N LEU A 206 15.27 17.95 -25.77
CA LEU A 206 16.18 17.23 -24.89
C LEU A 206 15.44 16.14 -24.09
N LEU A 207 14.27 16.47 -23.57
CA LEU A 207 13.39 15.53 -22.85
C LEU A 207 12.98 14.35 -23.73
N LEU A 208 12.50 14.62 -24.96
CA LEU A 208 12.11 13.56 -25.90
C LEU A 208 13.30 12.67 -26.26
N ALA A 209 14.44 13.27 -26.62
CA ALA A 209 15.64 12.53 -27.00
C ALA A 209 16.17 11.65 -25.86
N GLN A 210 16.17 12.18 -24.62
CA GLN A 210 16.59 11.44 -23.44
C GLN A 210 15.65 10.24 -23.18
N ALA A 211 14.33 10.47 -23.15
CA ALA A 211 13.35 9.41 -22.92
C ALA A 211 13.42 8.31 -24.01
N THR A 212 13.61 8.68 -25.28
CA THR A 212 13.80 7.71 -26.37
C THR A 212 15.09 6.93 -26.20
N ALA A 213 16.21 7.58 -25.86
CA ALA A 213 17.47 6.91 -25.62
C ALA A 213 17.39 5.92 -24.45
N ASP A 214 16.65 6.27 -23.40
CA ASP A 214 16.47 5.41 -22.23
C ASP A 214 15.60 4.18 -22.54
N LEU A 215 14.55 4.31 -23.36
CA LEU A 215 13.75 3.18 -23.84
C LEU A 215 14.54 2.24 -24.76
N LEU A 216 15.42 2.79 -25.60
CA LEU A 216 16.26 2.03 -26.55
C LEU A 216 17.42 1.29 -25.89
N ARG A 217 17.60 1.43 -24.57
CA ARG A 217 18.64 0.67 -23.86
C ARG A 217 18.43 -0.85 -24.07
N PRO A 218 19.53 -1.61 -24.19
CA PRO A 218 19.45 -3.06 -24.30
C PRO A 218 18.72 -3.64 -23.09
N PRO A 219 18.00 -4.78 -23.23
CA PRO A 219 17.37 -5.43 -22.10
C PRO A 219 18.40 -5.74 -21.02
N ALA A 220 18.03 -5.54 -19.76
CA ALA A 220 18.87 -5.91 -18.63
C ALA A 220 19.07 -7.44 -18.60
N ARG A 221 20.19 -7.87 -18.01
CA ARG A 221 20.38 -9.29 -17.72
C ARG A 221 19.41 -9.72 -16.63
N ASP A 222 19.08 -11.01 -16.58
CA ASP A 222 18.11 -11.57 -15.64
C ASP A 222 18.40 -11.12 -14.19
N PHE A 223 19.64 -11.29 -13.72
CA PHE A 223 20.02 -10.92 -12.35
C PHE A 223 19.91 -9.41 -12.07
N GLU A 224 20.15 -8.56 -13.07
CA GLU A 224 20.05 -7.09 -12.93
C GLU A 224 18.59 -6.69 -12.82
N ALA A 225 17.73 -7.26 -13.67
CA ALA A 225 16.30 -6.99 -13.66
C ALA A 225 15.64 -7.48 -12.35
N TRP A 226 16.04 -8.66 -11.85
CA TRP A 226 15.55 -9.18 -10.57
C TRP A 226 16.04 -8.36 -9.36
N ALA A 227 17.32 -7.97 -9.32
CA ALA A 227 17.83 -7.11 -8.25
C ALA A 227 17.12 -5.75 -8.22
N ASP A 228 16.87 -5.18 -9.41
CA ASP A 228 16.12 -3.93 -9.54
C ASP A 228 14.66 -4.12 -9.11
N PHE A 229 14.01 -5.21 -9.54
CA PHE A 229 12.66 -5.57 -9.12
C PHE A 229 12.54 -5.68 -7.59
N GLU A 230 13.46 -6.36 -6.91
CA GLU A 230 13.43 -6.47 -5.44
C GLU A 230 13.49 -5.09 -4.76
N SER A 231 14.28 -4.16 -5.33
CA SER A 231 14.44 -2.82 -4.77
C SER A 231 13.30 -1.85 -5.11
N ARG A 232 12.66 -2.01 -6.28
CA ARG A 232 11.66 -1.11 -6.84
C ARG A 232 10.33 -1.80 -7.17
N SER A 233 10.02 -2.91 -6.51
CA SER A 233 8.83 -3.73 -6.79
C SER A 233 7.51 -2.94 -6.84
N PRO A 234 7.27 -1.87 -6.04
CA PRO A 234 6.05 -1.07 -6.19
C PRO A 234 5.89 -0.45 -7.58
N GLU A 235 6.97 -0.03 -8.24
CA GLU A 235 6.95 0.54 -9.59
C GLU A 235 6.57 -0.51 -10.64
N TYR A 236 7.22 -1.69 -10.57
CA TYR A 236 6.95 -2.82 -11.47
C TYR A 236 5.52 -3.30 -11.41
N PHE A 237 5.06 -3.57 -10.20
CA PHE A 237 3.70 -3.99 -10.01
C PHE A 237 2.75 -2.87 -10.48
N GLY A 238 3.11 -1.58 -10.31
CA GLY A 238 2.26 -0.46 -10.70
C GLY A 238 2.04 -0.41 -12.21
N LEU A 239 3.11 -0.64 -12.97
CA LEU A 239 3.05 -0.84 -14.42
C LEU A 239 2.28 -2.12 -14.79
N LEU A 240 2.45 -3.21 -14.05
CA LEU A 240 1.72 -4.45 -14.29
C LEU A 240 0.21 -4.23 -14.17
N ALA A 241 -0.26 -3.52 -13.14
CA ALA A 241 -1.67 -3.17 -12.98
C ALA A 241 -2.18 -2.30 -14.14
N GLU A 242 -1.35 -1.37 -14.62
CA GLU A 242 -1.68 -0.52 -15.78
C GLU A 242 -1.73 -1.30 -17.10
N LEU A 243 -0.82 -2.26 -17.30
CA LEU A 243 -0.79 -3.15 -18.48
C LEU A 243 -1.94 -4.13 -18.48
N ALA A 244 -2.25 -4.69 -17.31
CA ALA A 244 -3.33 -5.62 -17.09
C ALA A 244 -4.71 -5.02 -17.35
N GLY A 245 -4.81 -3.68 -17.39
CA GLY A 245 -6.08 -2.98 -17.47
C GLY A 245 -6.97 -3.29 -16.28
N GLU A 246 -6.38 -3.62 -15.12
CA GLU A 246 -7.17 -4.02 -13.95
C GLU A 246 -8.20 -2.93 -13.64
N PRO A 247 -9.50 -3.28 -13.61
CA PRO A 247 -10.52 -2.30 -13.30
C PRO A 247 -10.21 -1.67 -11.93
N LEU A 248 -10.46 -0.36 -11.83
CA LEU A 248 -10.54 0.36 -10.55
C LEU A 248 -11.40 -0.47 -9.59
N ALA A 249 -10.76 -1.21 -8.66
CA ALA A 249 -11.36 -2.15 -7.69
C ALA A 249 -12.88 -2.28 -7.84
N THR A 250 -13.31 -3.30 -8.59
CA THR A 250 -14.67 -3.36 -9.14
C THR A 250 -15.75 -3.41 -8.05
N GLU A 251 -15.41 -3.93 -6.88
CA GLU A 251 -16.28 -4.01 -5.72
C GLU A 251 -15.50 -3.61 -4.46
N ILE A 252 -15.87 -2.48 -3.85
CA ILE A 252 -15.41 -2.12 -2.52
C ILE A 252 -16.53 -2.49 -1.55
N PRO A 253 -16.34 -3.52 -0.70
CA PRO A 253 -17.40 -4.02 0.17
C PRO A 253 -18.02 -2.91 1.03
N GLY A 254 -19.31 -2.64 0.82
CA GLY A 254 -20.08 -1.66 1.60
C GLY A 254 -20.15 -0.24 1.02
N LEU A 255 -19.55 0.02 -0.15
CA LEU A 255 -19.71 1.28 -0.86
C LEU A 255 -20.95 1.20 -1.78
N PRO A 256 -21.90 2.17 -1.73
CA PRO A 256 -23.02 2.24 -2.66
C PRO A 256 -22.57 2.40 -4.14
N ASP A 257 -23.27 1.75 -5.08
CA ASP A 257 -22.91 1.73 -6.50
C ASP A 257 -22.91 3.11 -7.16
N ASP A 258 -23.86 3.97 -6.78
CA ASP A 258 -23.96 5.35 -7.24
C ASP A 258 -22.75 6.18 -6.81
N LEU A 259 -22.32 6.01 -5.56
CA LEU A 259 -21.11 6.63 -5.04
C LEU A 259 -19.86 6.09 -5.74
N ALA A 260 -19.76 4.78 -5.93
CA ALA A 260 -18.66 4.16 -6.66
C ALA A 260 -18.57 4.69 -8.12
N ALA A 261 -19.70 4.82 -8.80
CA ALA A 261 -19.77 5.38 -10.16
C ALA A 261 -19.34 6.85 -10.19
N LYS A 262 -19.81 7.67 -9.24
CA LYS A 262 -19.39 9.08 -9.10
C LYS A 262 -17.87 9.18 -8.91
N VAL A 263 -17.30 8.31 -8.08
CA VAL A 263 -15.85 8.29 -7.82
C VAL A 263 -15.08 7.85 -9.07
N ARG A 264 -15.54 6.85 -9.81
CA ARG A 264 -14.89 6.44 -11.07
C ARG A 264 -14.94 7.54 -12.14
N ALA A 265 -16.02 8.33 -12.17
CA ALA A 265 -16.18 9.44 -13.10
C ALA A 265 -15.31 10.67 -12.74
N GLN A 266 -14.82 10.77 -11.50
CA GLN A 266 -13.94 11.85 -11.08
C GLN A 266 -12.61 11.81 -11.87
N PRO A 267 -12.26 12.86 -12.62
CA PRO A 267 -10.98 12.95 -13.28
C PRO A 267 -9.83 12.92 -12.27
N LEU A 268 -8.73 12.29 -12.65
CA LEU A 268 -7.48 12.30 -11.89
C LEU A 268 -6.35 12.62 -12.85
N ASP A 269 -5.95 13.88 -12.84
CA ASP A 269 -4.87 14.43 -13.66
C ASP A 269 -3.52 14.01 -13.09
N ASP A 270 -2.63 13.57 -13.96
CA ASP A 270 -1.30 13.05 -13.65
C ASP A 270 -0.15 13.99 -14.02
N ALA A 271 -0.43 15.19 -14.56
CA ALA A 271 0.59 16.14 -15.02
C ALA A 271 1.63 16.53 -13.95
N HIS A 272 1.23 16.53 -12.68
CA HIS A 272 2.11 16.84 -11.55
C HIS A 272 2.50 15.62 -10.70
N ARG A 273 2.19 14.40 -11.15
CA ARG A 273 2.53 13.13 -10.48
C ARG A 273 3.70 12.47 -11.21
N ARG A 274 4.65 11.91 -10.45
CA ARG A 274 5.86 11.24 -10.99
C ARG A 274 5.83 9.72 -10.93
N VAL A 275 4.76 9.15 -10.37
CA VAL A 275 4.63 7.70 -10.14
C VAL A 275 3.30 7.17 -10.63
N SER A 276 3.27 5.91 -11.08
CA SER A 276 2.03 5.20 -11.38
C SER A 276 1.29 4.80 -10.10
N LEU A 277 -0.04 4.80 -10.16
CA LEU A 277 -0.90 4.40 -9.06
C LEU A 277 -1.47 3.01 -9.30
N ARG A 278 -1.67 2.25 -8.22
CA ARG A 278 -2.56 1.09 -8.24
C ARG A 278 -3.99 1.51 -8.60
N GLY A 279 -4.77 0.58 -9.14
CA GLY A 279 -6.21 0.78 -9.35
C GLY A 279 -6.89 1.27 -8.07
N TYR A 280 -6.69 0.59 -6.94
CA TYR A 280 -7.26 1.04 -5.68
C TYR A 280 -6.69 2.41 -5.25
N GLN A 281 -5.40 2.69 -5.39
CA GLN A 281 -4.84 4.01 -5.01
C GLN A 281 -5.45 5.17 -5.79
N ALA A 282 -5.62 4.97 -7.11
CA ALA A 282 -6.29 5.93 -7.96
C ALA A 282 -7.76 6.10 -7.56
N PHE A 283 -8.44 5.03 -7.13
CA PHE A 283 -9.78 5.12 -6.56
C PHE A 283 -9.81 5.93 -5.25
N GLY A 284 -8.86 5.72 -4.33
CA GLY A 284 -8.77 6.45 -3.07
C GLY A 284 -8.55 7.95 -3.27
N ALA A 285 -7.65 8.31 -4.19
CA ALA A 285 -7.44 9.70 -4.60
C ALA A 285 -8.71 10.33 -5.20
N ARG A 286 -9.38 9.63 -6.13
CA ARG A 286 -10.66 10.08 -6.70
C ARG A 286 -11.75 10.21 -5.65
N PHE A 287 -11.79 9.31 -4.67
CA PHE A 287 -12.74 9.37 -3.56
C PHE A 287 -12.57 10.64 -2.75
N ALA A 288 -11.33 10.98 -2.38
CA ALA A 288 -11.01 12.22 -1.68
C ALA A 288 -11.39 13.48 -2.49
N LEU A 289 -11.20 13.47 -3.81
CA LEU A 289 -11.57 14.56 -4.69
C LEU A 289 -13.08 14.71 -4.86
N ALA A 290 -13.81 13.60 -5.06
CA ALA A 290 -15.24 13.59 -5.34
C ALA A 290 -16.11 13.89 -4.12
N GLN A 291 -15.64 13.53 -2.92
CA GLN A 291 -16.34 13.74 -1.65
C GLN A 291 -15.80 14.91 -0.83
N GLU A 292 -14.61 15.42 -1.16
CA GLU A 292 -13.92 16.59 -0.59
C GLU A 292 -13.50 16.47 0.87
N ARG A 293 -14.36 15.91 1.73
CA ARG A 293 -14.14 15.77 3.18
C ARG A 293 -14.30 14.31 3.57
N VAL A 294 -13.18 13.61 3.72
CA VAL A 294 -13.18 12.15 3.89
C VAL A 294 -12.13 11.65 4.86
N ILE A 295 -12.32 10.41 5.29
CA ILE A 295 -11.39 9.59 6.05
C ILE A 295 -11.01 8.40 5.15
N ILE A 296 -9.72 8.27 4.84
CA ILE A 296 -9.16 7.06 4.25
C ILE A 296 -8.55 6.22 5.37
N GLY A 297 -9.30 5.16 5.68
CA GLY A 297 -9.10 4.18 6.73
C GLY A 297 -8.37 2.92 6.29
N ASP A 298 -7.70 2.94 5.14
CA ASP A 298 -7.03 1.76 4.60
C ASP A 298 -6.01 1.17 5.55
N GLU A 299 -5.83 -0.15 5.43
CA GLU A 299 -4.81 -0.85 6.19
C GLU A 299 -3.42 -0.24 5.97
N MET A 300 -2.57 -0.37 6.99
CA MET A 300 -1.20 0.12 6.93
C MET A 300 -0.46 -0.56 5.79
N GLY A 301 0.36 0.18 5.04
CA GLY A 301 1.09 -0.39 3.92
C GLY A 301 0.44 -0.26 2.55
N LEU A 302 -0.84 0.16 2.45
CA LEU A 302 -1.54 0.39 1.17
C LEU A 302 -1.18 1.72 0.46
N GLY A 303 -0.33 2.55 1.06
CA GLY A 303 0.14 3.78 0.42
C GLY A 303 -0.84 4.96 0.51
N LYS A 304 -1.52 5.15 1.65
CA LYS A 304 -2.39 6.31 1.91
C LYS A 304 -1.75 7.67 1.57
N SER A 305 -0.45 7.83 1.83
CA SER A 305 0.29 9.05 1.50
C SER A 305 0.36 9.33 0.00
N ILE A 306 0.54 8.30 -0.85
CA ILE A 306 0.55 8.50 -2.31
C ILE A 306 -0.86 8.83 -2.84
N GLU A 307 -1.92 8.30 -2.23
CA GLU A 307 -3.30 8.70 -2.59
C GLU A 307 -3.54 10.18 -2.31
N ALA A 308 -3.09 10.66 -1.14
CA ALA A 308 -3.15 12.07 -0.80
C ALA A 308 -2.31 12.92 -1.77
N ILE A 309 -1.05 12.54 -2.04
CA ILE A 309 -0.17 13.25 -2.98
C ILE A 309 -0.79 13.30 -4.40
N ALA A 310 -1.43 12.22 -4.85
CA ALA A 310 -2.13 12.20 -6.13
C ALA A 310 -3.31 13.20 -6.16
N ALA A 311 -4.07 13.30 -5.07
CA ALA A 311 -5.12 14.32 -4.96
C ALA A 311 -4.54 15.75 -4.97
N LEU A 312 -3.43 16.01 -4.26
CA LEU A 312 -2.76 17.31 -4.29
C LEU A 312 -2.23 17.67 -5.69
N ALA A 313 -1.62 16.71 -6.39
CA ALA A 313 -1.11 16.87 -7.74
C ALA A 313 -2.23 17.21 -8.75
N HIS A 314 -3.39 16.56 -8.63
CA HIS A 314 -4.56 16.89 -9.43
C HIS A 314 -5.09 18.30 -9.12
N LEU A 315 -5.22 18.66 -7.84
CA LEU A 315 -5.66 20.01 -7.47
C LEU A 315 -4.71 21.09 -8.00
N ARG A 316 -3.41 20.79 -8.06
CA ARG A 316 -2.43 21.69 -8.68
C ARG A 316 -2.69 21.91 -10.16
N SER A 317 -3.14 20.91 -10.91
CA SER A 317 -3.49 21.09 -12.33
C SER A 317 -4.75 21.95 -12.51
N LEU A 318 -5.61 22.00 -11.49
CA LEU A 318 -6.76 22.91 -11.43
C LEU A 318 -6.41 24.32 -10.94
N GLY A 319 -5.13 24.61 -10.66
CA GLY A 319 -4.64 25.93 -10.24
C GLY A 319 -4.52 26.14 -8.73
N GLU A 320 -4.83 25.14 -7.90
CA GLU A 320 -4.64 25.22 -6.45
C GLU A 320 -3.15 25.26 -6.11
N THR A 321 -2.75 26.16 -5.21
CA THR A 321 -1.33 26.44 -4.96
C THR A 321 -0.84 26.08 -3.58
N HIS A 322 -1.69 26.10 -2.55
CA HIS A 322 -1.27 25.92 -1.16
C HIS A 322 -1.95 24.70 -0.51
N PHE A 323 -1.14 23.79 0.01
CA PHE A 323 -1.59 22.57 0.68
C PHE A 323 -0.91 22.43 2.04
N LEU A 324 -1.59 21.79 3.00
CA LEU A 324 -1.06 21.55 4.34
C LEU A 324 -1.21 20.08 4.73
N VAL A 325 -0.11 19.47 5.15
CA VAL A 325 -0.07 18.13 5.76
C VAL A 325 0.25 18.28 7.25
N ALA A 326 -0.67 17.82 8.10
CA ALA A 326 -0.49 17.72 9.53
C ALA A 326 -0.23 16.27 9.91
N CYS A 327 0.94 15.95 10.48
CA CYS A 327 1.34 14.56 10.75
C CYS A 327 2.08 14.42 12.11
N PRO A 328 2.30 13.20 12.62
CA PRO A 328 3.21 12.97 13.73
C PRO A 328 4.64 13.37 13.40
N THR A 329 5.41 13.79 14.41
CA THR A 329 6.82 14.19 14.24
C THR A 329 7.69 13.10 13.59
N SER A 330 7.39 11.82 13.86
CA SER A 330 8.15 10.68 13.33
C SER A 330 8.05 10.51 11.81
N VAL A 331 6.97 10.97 11.17
CA VAL A 331 6.72 10.76 9.73
C VAL A 331 6.91 12.04 8.90
N LEU A 332 7.20 13.18 9.53
CA LEU A 332 7.35 14.46 8.85
C LEU A 332 8.41 14.43 7.74
N ILE A 333 9.58 13.86 8.03
CA ILE A 333 10.67 13.77 7.04
C ILE A 333 10.26 12.84 5.88
N ASN A 334 9.53 11.75 6.18
CA ASN A 334 9.03 10.83 5.16
C ASN A 334 8.05 11.54 4.22
N TRP A 335 7.13 12.34 4.75
CA TRP A 335 6.20 13.15 3.95
C TRP A 335 6.92 14.11 3.01
N VAL A 336 7.93 14.82 3.50
CA VAL A 336 8.73 15.75 2.67
C VAL A 336 9.35 14.99 1.49
N ARG A 337 10.01 13.86 1.77
CA ARG A 337 10.62 13.03 0.73
C ARG A 337 9.61 12.50 -0.27
N GLU A 338 8.49 11.96 0.21
CA GLU A 338 7.46 11.38 -0.66
C GLU A 338 6.80 12.42 -1.56
N VAL A 339 6.53 13.63 -1.06
CA VAL A 339 5.99 14.72 -1.89
C VAL A 339 6.97 15.05 -3.02
N GLU A 340 8.25 15.24 -2.71
CA GLU A 340 9.25 15.63 -3.70
C GLU A 340 9.60 14.50 -4.68
N SER A 341 9.62 13.25 -4.22
CA SER A 341 9.95 12.11 -5.07
C SER A 341 8.78 11.66 -5.95
N ARG A 342 7.54 11.77 -5.45
CA ARG A 342 6.34 11.23 -6.13
C ARG A 342 5.54 12.29 -6.89
N SER A 343 5.88 13.56 -6.78
CA SER A 343 5.19 14.66 -7.47
C SER A 343 6.15 15.77 -7.90
N ALA A 344 5.66 16.70 -8.71
CA ALA A 344 6.37 17.93 -9.05
C ALA A 344 6.19 19.04 -7.99
N LEU A 345 5.49 18.75 -6.88
CA LEU A 345 5.22 19.73 -5.82
C LEU A 345 6.44 19.90 -4.92
N ARG A 346 6.68 21.13 -4.48
CA ARG A 346 7.71 21.46 -3.48
C ARG A 346 7.16 21.24 -2.07
N ALA A 347 7.94 20.59 -1.21
CA ALA A 347 7.61 20.39 0.19
C ALA A 347 8.34 21.40 1.10
N TYR A 348 7.68 21.86 2.15
CA TYR A 348 8.23 22.79 3.15
C TYR A 348 8.10 22.20 4.55
N PRO A 349 9.20 21.71 5.17
CA PRO A 349 9.17 21.23 6.54
C PRO A 349 9.02 22.38 7.52
N LEU A 350 7.83 22.51 8.14
CA LEU A 350 7.56 23.52 9.16
C LEU A 350 8.01 23.06 10.56
N HIS A 351 9.22 22.53 10.63
CA HIS A 351 9.81 21.98 11.85
C HIS A 351 11.25 22.47 12.05
N GLY A 352 11.73 22.42 13.30
CA GLY A 352 13.10 22.80 13.63
C GLY A 352 13.38 24.32 13.62
N PRO A 353 14.66 24.72 13.58
CA PRO A 353 15.10 26.11 13.63
C PRO A 353 14.68 26.94 12.40
N GLY A 354 14.68 26.32 11.22
CA GLY A 354 14.36 26.99 9.94
C GLY A 354 12.87 27.15 9.64
N ARG A 355 11.97 26.74 10.54
CA ARG A 355 10.52 26.66 10.26
C ARG A 355 9.88 27.98 9.84
N LEU A 356 10.37 29.11 10.33
CA LEU A 356 9.80 30.43 10.02
C LEU A 356 10.12 30.82 8.57
N LEU A 357 11.36 30.60 8.14
CA LEU A 357 11.79 30.82 6.76
C LEU A 357 11.03 29.90 5.80
N ALA A 358 10.92 28.61 6.13
CA ALA A 358 10.17 27.63 5.35
C ALA A 358 8.69 28.00 5.22
N ARG A 359 8.07 28.51 6.29
CA ARG A 359 6.70 29.03 6.27
C ARG A 359 6.59 30.22 5.32
N ASP A 360 7.48 31.19 5.42
CA ASP A 360 7.40 32.41 4.62
C ASP A 360 7.63 32.12 3.13
N ASP A 361 8.51 31.17 2.79
CA ASP A 361 8.67 30.69 1.42
C ASP A 361 7.44 29.97 0.90
N TRP A 362 6.82 29.11 1.72
CA TRP A 362 5.59 28.42 1.34
C TRP A 362 4.45 29.40 1.07
N VAL A 363 4.25 30.40 1.95
CA VAL A 363 3.23 31.45 1.78
C VAL A 363 3.44 32.25 0.49
N ARG A 364 4.69 32.46 0.06
CA ARG A 364 4.99 33.20 -1.17
C ARG A 364 4.79 32.38 -2.45
N HIS A 365 5.21 31.12 -2.44
CA HIS A 365 5.36 30.34 -3.69
C HIS A 365 4.35 29.21 -3.84
N GLY A 366 3.57 28.90 -2.80
CA GLY A 366 2.76 27.69 -2.74
C GLY A 366 3.60 26.42 -2.65
N GLY A 367 2.92 25.28 -2.63
CA GLY A 367 3.45 23.94 -2.41
C GLY A 367 2.80 23.28 -1.19
N VAL A 368 3.48 22.27 -0.65
CA VAL A 368 2.99 21.45 0.46
C VAL A 368 3.74 21.81 1.73
N ALA A 369 3.08 22.50 2.67
CA ALA A 369 3.61 22.65 4.03
C ALA A 369 3.43 21.35 4.81
N VAL A 370 4.48 20.87 5.45
CA VAL A 370 4.43 19.67 6.32
C VAL A 370 4.71 20.09 7.75
N ALA A 371 3.70 20.00 8.59
CA ALA A 371 3.73 20.44 9.99
C ALA A 371 3.39 19.29 10.94
N THR A 372 3.87 19.39 12.18
CA THR A 372 3.46 18.44 13.22
C THR A 372 2.09 18.79 13.79
N LEU A 373 1.29 17.79 14.14
CA LEU A 373 -0.01 17.98 14.82
C LEU A 373 0.09 18.89 16.05
N ASP A 374 1.17 18.74 16.83
CA ASP A 374 1.38 19.54 18.04
C ASP A 374 1.80 20.99 17.72
N SER A 375 2.40 21.26 16.56
CA SER A 375 2.79 22.63 16.16
C SER A 375 1.67 23.40 15.46
N LEU A 376 0.59 22.73 15.05
CA LEU A 376 -0.44 23.30 14.18
C LEU A 376 -1.11 24.55 14.77
N HIS A 377 -1.30 24.59 16.10
CA HIS A 377 -1.87 25.73 16.82
C HIS A 377 -1.03 27.01 16.75
N ARG A 378 0.22 26.94 16.27
CA ARG A 378 1.13 28.08 16.10
C ARG A 378 1.17 28.59 14.66
N LEU A 379 0.48 27.90 13.74
CA LEU A 379 0.36 28.29 12.35
C LEU A 379 -0.95 29.04 12.18
N ASP A 380 -0.88 30.32 11.86
CA ASP A 380 -2.01 31.12 11.38
C ASP A 380 -1.62 32.02 10.19
N PRO A 381 -1.15 31.44 9.08
CA PRO A 381 -1.01 32.21 7.85
C PRO A 381 -2.38 32.47 7.25
N ALA A 382 -2.61 33.70 6.77
CA ALA A 382 -3.79 34.09 6.01
C ALA A 382 -3.73 33.52 4.57
N VAL A 383 -3.73 32.20 4.44
CA VAL A 383 -3.65 31.46 3.18
C VAL A 383 -4.88 30.57 3.04
N GLU A 384 -5.50 30.58 1.87
CA GLU A 384 -6.55 29.64 1.51
C GLU A 384 -5.92 28.32 1.05
N LEU A 385 -6.32 27.21 1.68
CA LEU A 385 -5.79 25.89 1.36
C LEU A 385 -6.65 25.21 0.29
N GLY A 386 -6.01 24.68 -0.74
CA GLY A 386 -6.66 23.80 -1.72
C GLY A 386 -7.08 22.46 -1.08
N MET A 387 -6.30 21.97 -0.10
CA MET A 387 -6.61 20.79 0.71
C MET A 387 -5.80 20.75 2.02
N LEU A 388 -6.43 20.28 3.10
CA LEU A 388 -5.81 19.89 4.36
C LEU A 388 -5.73 18.36 4.44
N VAL A 389 -4.54 17.82 4.67
CA VAL A 389 -4.32 16.40 4.95
C VAL A 389 -3.93 16.22 6.41
N VAL A 390 -4.61 15.35 7.14
CA VAL A 390 -4.30 15.02 8.53
C VAL A 390 -3.93 13.54 8.61
N ASP A 391 -2.64 13.28 8.74
CA ASP A 391 -2.10 11.94 8.87
C ASP A 391 -2.15 11.45 10.33
N GLU A 392 -2.35 10.15 10.50
CA GLU A 392 -2.63 9.51 11.78
C GLU A 392 -3.72 10.24 12.60
N ALA A 393 -4.87 10.49 11.96
CA ALA A 393 -5.97 11.26 12.54
C ALA A 393 -6.49 10.70 13.89
N HIS A 394 -6.15 9.47 14.26
CA HIS A 394 -6.43 8.92 15.59
C HIS A 394 -5.82 9.75 16.74
N TYR A 395 -4.79 10.57 16.49
CA TYR A 395 -4.24 11.50 17.49
C TYR A 395 -5.20 12.63 17.85
N VAL A 396 -6.15 13.01 16.98
CA VAL A 396 -7.07 14.14 17.19
C VAL A 396 -8.42 13.75 17.78
N LYS A 397 -8.55 12.53 18.31
CA LYS A 397 -9.79 11.99 18.90
C LYS A 397 -10.32 12.68 20.16
N ASN A 398 -9.48 13.48 20.86
CA ASN A 398 -9.90 14.19 22.06
C ASN A 398 -10.18 15.67 21.73
N PRO A 399 -11.45 16.12 21.67
CA PRO A 399 -11.80 17.50 21.31
C PRO A 399 -11.15 18.57 22.18
N GLU A 400 -10.82 18.25 23.44
CA GLU A 400 -10.22 19.20 24.37
C GLU A 400 -8.74 19.44 24.14
N ALA A 401 -8.07 18.54 23.43
CA ALA A 401 -6.63 18.64 23.17
C ALA A 401 -6.32 19.84 22.25
N LYS A 402 -5.23 20.57 22.54
CA LYS A 402 -4.79 21.74 21.73
C LYS A 402 -4.64 21.39 20.25
N ARG A 403 -4.08 20.21 19.95
CA ARG A 403 -3.94 19.69 18.58
C ARG A 403 -5.29 19.48 17.87
N SER A 404 -6.28 18.95 18.57
CA SER A 404 -7.63 18.73 18.03
C SER A 404 -8.36 20.04 17.77
N LYS A 405 -8.23 21.01 18.68
CA LYS A 405 -8.78 22.37 18.49
C LYS A 405 -8.15 23.06 17.27
N ALA A 406 -6.83 22.92 17.09
CA ALA A 406 -6.14 23.46 15.93
C ALA A 406 -6.62 22.78 14.62
N VAL A 407 -6.69 21.45 14.58
CA VAL A 407 -7.19 20.72 13.40
C VAL A 407 -8.63 21.11 13.09
N ALA A 408 -9.51 21.19 14.10
CA ALA A 408 -10.89 21.63 13.91
C ALA A 408 -10.99 23.04 13.30
N SER A 409 -10.15 23.97 13.75
CA SER A 409 -10.06 25.33 13.18
C SER A 409 -9.68 25.31 11.70
N TRP A 410 -8.66 24.53 11.32
CA TRP A 410 -8.24 24.35 9.93
C TRP A 410 -9.33 23.67 9.07
N CYS A 411 -10.01 22.65 9.60
CA CYS A 411 -11.14 22.00 8.92
C CYS A 411 -12.29 22.99 8.65
N GLY A 412 -12.54 23.93 9.58
CA GLY A 412 -13.58 24.96 9.44
C GLY A 412 -13.31 25.96 8.31
N ARG A 413 -12.04 26.20 7.96
CA ARG A 413 -11.62 27.16 6.94
C ARG A 413 -11.29 26.53 5.58
N THR A 414 -11.25 25.20 5.50
CA THR A 414 -10.81 24.48 4.30
C THR A 414 -11.96 23.71 3.67
N ARG A 415 -12.16 23.87 2.35
CA ARG A 415 -13.20 23.12 1.62
C ARG A 415 -12.89 21.62 1.64
N ARG A 416 -11.67 21.24 1.25
CA ARG A 416 -11.25 19.83 1.10
C ARG A 416 -10.37 19.38 2.28
N VAL A 417 -10.78 18.31 2.96
CA VAL A 417 -10.10 17.77 4.13
C VAL A 417 -9.99 16.26 4.00
N LEU A 418 -8.76 15.74 4.09
CA LEU A 418 -8.47 14.33 4.00
C LEU A 418 -7.82 13.84 5.29
N PHE A 419 -8.51 12.98 6.04
CA PHE A 419 -7.95 12.30 7.19
C PHE A 419 -7.41 10.94 6.78
N LEU A 420 -6.18 10.62 7.17
CA LEU A 420 -5.55 9.32 6.97
C LEU A 420 -5.39 8.63 8.32
N THR A 421 -5.80 7.37 8.42
CA THR A 421 -5.64 6.60 9.66
C THR A 421 -5.72 5.11 9.38
N GLY A 422 -4.79 4.32 9.93
CA GLY A 422 -4.79 2.87 9.75
C GLY A 422 -5.78 2.12 10.66
N THR A 423 -6.25 2.77 11.73
CA THR A 423 -6.99 2.12 12.83
C THR A 423 -8.19 2.94 13.34
N PRO A 424 -9.02 3.57 12.48
CA PRO A 424 -10.07 4.47 12.93
C PRO A 424 -11.14 3.80 13.82
N MET A 425 -11.32 2.48 13.69
CA MET A 425 -12.37 1.71 14.38
C MET A 425 -11.86 0.84 15.53
N GLU A 426 -10.55 0.80 15.79
CA GLU A 426 -9.99 -0.18 16.74
C GLU A 426 -10.32 0.08 18.21
N ASN A 427 -10.80 1.28 18.58
CA ASN A 427 -10.91 1.63 19.99
C ASN A 427 -12.28 2.12 20.48
N ARG A 428 -13.15 2.74 19.67
CA ARG A 428 -14.53 3.18 20.06
C ARG A 428 -15.30 3.79 18.88
N VAL A 429 -16.61 3.58 18.79
CA VAL A 429 -17.49 4.26 17.80
C VAL A 429 -17.51 5.78 18.05
N GLU A 430 -17.38 6.18 19.31
CA GLU A 430 -17.33 7.58 19.76
C GLU A 430 -16.11 8.31 19.22
N GLU A 431 -14.94 7.64 19.22
CA GLU A 431 -13.70 8.22 18.68
C GLU A 431 -13.85 8.48 17.17
N PHE A 432 -14.44 7.53 16.45
CA PHE A 432 -14.75 7.69 15.03
C PHE A 432 -15.75 8.83 14.79
N ARG A 433 -16.79 8.93 15.62
CA ARG A 433 -17.79 10.02 15.54
C ARG A 433 -17.15 11.39 15.75
N VAL A 434 -16.18 11.53 16.65
CA VAL A 434 -15.42 12.78 16.80
C VAL A 434 -14.71 13.13 15.49
N LEU A 435 -14.05 12.18 14.84
CA LEU A 435 -13.39 12.43 13.55
C LEU A 435 -14.39 12.84 12.45
N VAL A 436 -15.53 12.13 12.34
CA VAL A 436 -16.59 12.48 11.38
C VAL A 436 -17.16 13.87 11.67
N SER A 437 -17.27 14.27 12.93
CA SER A 437 -17.81 15.59 13.31
C SER A 437 -16.99 16.76 12.76
N TYR A 438 -15.68 16.57 12.54
CA TYR A 438 -14.83 17.58 11.91
C TYR A 438 -15.05 17.71 10.40
N LEU A 439 -15.56 16.66 9.76
CA LEU A 439 -15.72 16.58 8.31
C LEU A 439 -17.16 16.88 7.89
N ARG A 440 -18.12 16.20 8.52
CA ARG A 440 -19.56 16.20 8.23
C ARG A 440 -20.36 16.21 9.55
N PRO A 441 -20.55 17.40 10.16
CA PRO A 441 -21.31 17.54 11.41
C PRO A 441 -22.75 17.01 11.31
N ASP A 442 -23.36 17.16 10.13
CA ASP A 442 -24.68 16.64 9.77
C ASP A 442 -24.75 15.12 9.91
N LEU A 443 -23.77 14.42 9.32
CA LEU A 443 -23.66 12.98 9.40
C LEU A 443 -23.33 12.52 10.83
N ALA A 444 -22.41 13.21 11.51
CA ALA A 444 -22.07 12.92 12.91
C ALA A 444 -23.26 13.06 13.86
N ALA A 445 -24.19 13.98 13.57
CA ALA A 445 -25.43 14.15 14.32
C ALA A 445 -26.45 13.05 14.00
N ALA A 446 -26.57 12.61 12.73
CA ALA A 446 -27.44 11.50 12.35
C ALA A 446 -27.02 10.16 12.97
N LEU A 447 -25.72 9.95 13.16
CA LEU A 447 -25.15 8.79 13.86
C LEU A 447 -25.53 8.73 15.37
N ARG A 448 -26.27 9.71 15.93
CA ARG A 448 -26.64 9.77 17.35
C ARG A 448 -27.81 8.86 17.76
N THR A 449 -28.69 8.44 16.84
CA THR A 449 -30.05 8.05 17.27
C THR A 449 -30.65 6.77 16.65
N SER A 450 -30.12 6.19 15.57
CA SER A 450 -30.82 5.05 14.92
C SER A 450 -29.97 3.96 14.23
N ASP A 451 -28.69 4.18 13.95
CA ASP A 451 -27.92 3.24 13.10
C ASP A 451 -26.95 2.32 13.85
N VAL A 452 -26.66 2.60 15.13
CA VAL A 452 -25.77 1.74 15.92
C VAL A 452 -26.48 0.49 16.47
N VAL A 453 -27.82 0.54 16.48
CA VAL A 453 -28.73 -0.58 16.80
C VAL A 453 -28.93 -1.53 15.57
N ALA A 454 -28.61 -1.09 14.35
CA ALA A 454 -28.88 -1.83 13.11
C ALA A 454 -27.73 -2.74 12.62
N GLY A 455 -26.66 -2.89 13.42
CA GLY A 455 -25.51 -3.75 13.13
C GLY A 455 -24.42 -3.13 12.22
N ALA A 456 -23.24 -3.75 12.21
CA ALA A 456 -22.01 -3.23 11.58
C ALA A 456 -22.10 -2.95 10.06
N ARG A 457 -23.08 -3.55 9.36
CA ARG A 457 -23.30 -3.34 7.92
C ARG A 457 -24.09 -2.05 7.66
N SER A 458 -25.10 -1.74 8.48
CA SER A 458 -25.86 -0.49 8.37
C SER A 458 -24.99 0.71 8.68
N PHE A 459 -24.19 0.62 9.76
CA PHE A 459 -23.20 1.64 10.11
C PHE A 459 -22.21 1.92 8.97
N ARG A 460 -21.64 0.87 8.36
CA ARG A 460 -20.73 1.02 7.20
C ARG A 460 -21.38 1.74 6.03
N LYS A 461 -22.64 1.43 5.72
CA LYS A 461 -23.39 2.09 4.65
C LYS A 461 -23.66 3.57 4.96
N ALA A 462 -23.98 3.89 6.21
CA ALA A 462 -24.23 5.27 6.64
C ALA A 462 -22.96 6.14 6.56
N VAL A 463 -21.80 5.59 6.90
CA VAL A 463 -20.52 6.32 6.89
C VAL A 463 -19.80 6.26 5.54
N ALA A 464 -20.25 5.43 4.60
CA ALA A 464 -19.65 5.24 3.28
C ALA A 464 -19.35 6.55 2.50
N PRO A 465 -20.18 7.62 2.57
CA PRO A 465 -19.86 8.89 1.89
C PRO A 465 -18.62 9.61 2.44
N VAL A 466 -18.27 9.39 3.70
CA VAL A 466 -17.14 10.06 4.38
C VAL A 466 -15.97 9.11 4.65
N TYR A 467 -16.16 7.79 4.51
CA TYR A 467 -15.19 6.80 4.98
C TYR A 467 -14.95 5.70 3.94
N LEU A 468 -13.67 5.54 3.57
CA LEU A 468 -13.18 4.48 2.72
C LEU A 468 -12.19 3.62 3.50
N ARG A 469 -12.38 2.29 3.53
CA ARG A 469 -11.43 1.35 4.13
C ARG A 469 -11.31 0.09 3.28
N ARG A 470 -10.06 -0.30 3.04
CA ARG A 470 -9.67 -1.54 2.34
C ARG A 470 -8.65 -2.31 3.16
N ASN A 471 -8.72 -3.63 3.11
CA ASN A 471 -7.73 -4.51 3.73
C ASN A 471 -6.66 -4.89 2.70
N GLN A 472 -5.47 -5.27 3.17
CA GLN A 472 -4.38 -5.70 2.29
C GLN A 472 -4.77 -6.93 1.47
N GLU A 473 -5.39 -7.92 2.09
CA GLU A 473 -5.84 -9.15 1.43
C GLU A 473 -6.84 -8.90 0.29
N ASP A 474 -7.65 -7.84 0.40
CA ASP A 474 -8.67 -7.50 -0.58
C ASP A 474 -8.10 -6.77 -1.81
N VAL A 475 -6.93 -6.12 -1.68
CA VAL A 475 -6.40 -5.19 -2.71
C VAL A 475 -4.97 -5.46 -3.15
N LEU A 476 -4.24 -6.30 -2.42
CA LEU A 476 -2.88 -6.73 -2.73
C LEU A 476 -2.84 -8.25 -2.86
N ALA A 477 -3.35 -8.76 -3.98
CA ALA A 477 -3.29 -10.19 -4.30
C ALA A 477 -1.84 -10.70 -4.45
N GLU A 478 -0.90 -9.79 -4.70
CA GLU A 478 0.53 -10.08 -4.89
C GLU A 478 1.32 -10.22 -3.59
N LEU A 479 0.77 -9.79 -2.45
CA LEU A 479 1.54 -9.74 -1.20
C LEU A 479 1.94 -11.16 -0.79
N PRO A 480 3.22 -11.42 -0.46
CA PRO A 480 3.68 -12.77 -0.19
C PRO A 480 3.06 -13.32 1.11
N ASP A 481 3.11 -14.64 1.26
CA ASP A 481 2.51 -15.29 2.42
C ASP A 481 3.12 -14.80 3.74
N ARG A 482 2.28 -14.77 4.76
CA ARG A 482 2.69 -14.55 6.15
C ARG A 482 2.49 -15.84 6.94
N MET A 483 3.51 -16.22 7.71
CA MET A 483 3.39 -17.28 8.70
C MET A 483 3.50 -16.69 10.09
N ASP A 484 2.55 -17.01 10.95
CA ASP A 484 2.62 -16.70 12.37
C ASP A 484 2.88 -17.99 13.16
N ALA A 485 3.91 -17.99 13.98
CA ALA A 485 4.32 -19.10 14.83
C ALA A 485 4.41 -18.64 16.30
N ASP A 486 3.65 -19.29 17.17
CA ASP A 486 3.77 -19.13 18.61
C ASP A 486 4.81 -20.12 19.14
N GLU A 487 5.95 -19.57 19.58
CA GLU A 487 7.11 -20.31 20.06
C GLU A 487 7.03 -20.47 21.57
N TRP A 488 6.41 -21.56 22.01
CA TRP A 488 6.23 -21.88 23.41
C TRP A 488 7.50 -22.48 24.02
N VAL A 489 8.00 -21.87 25.09
CA VAL A 489 9.14 -22.36 25.87
C VAL A 489 8.77 -22.56 27.33
N GLU A 490 9.39 -23.54 27.96
CA GLU A 490 9.33 -23.71 29.41
C GLU A 490 10.36 -22.80 30.07
N PHE A 491 10.04 -22.26 31.25
CA PHE A 491 11.01 -21.48 32.01
C PHE A 491 12.22 -22.32 32.40
N SER A 492 13.42 -21.74 32.26
CA SER A 492 14.57 -22.27 33.00
C SER A 492 14.36 -22.09 34.51
N GLY A 493 15.15 -22.79 35.33
CA GLY A 493 15.09 -22.62 36.79
C GLY A 493 15.33 -21.17 37.23
N ALA A 494 16.23 -20.45 36.55
CA ALA A 494 16.51 -19.04 36.84
C ALA A 494 15.35 -18.13 36.40
N ASP A 495 14.77 -18.37 35.22
CA ASP A 495 13.62 -17.62 34.71
C ASP A 495 12.42 -17.77 35.65
N PHE A 496 12.13 -19.01 36.08
CA PHE A 496 11.02 -19.29 36.98
C PHE A 496 11.23 -18.66 38.36
N ALA A 497 12.45 -18.66 38.89
CA ALA A 497 12.77 -17.99 40.14
C ALA A 497 12.59 -16.47 40.04
N ALA A 498 13.00 -15.86 38.92
CA ALA A 498 12.75 -14.43 38.66
C ALA A 498 11.26 -14.13 38.52
N TYR A 499 10.52 -15.00 37.82
CA TYR A 499 9.07 -14.89 37.64
C TYR A 499 8.33 -14.96 38.97
N ARG A 500 8.63 -15.95 39.81
CA ARG A 500 8.03 -16.08 41.15
C ARG A 500 8.28 -14.86 42.03
N ARG A 501 9.48 -14.28 41.99
CA ARG A 501 9.80 -13.04 42.72
C ARG A 501 8.97 -11.85 42.20
N ALA A 502 8.76 -11.75 40.90
CA ALA A 502 7.94 -10.70 40.30
C ALA A 502 6.45 -10.85 40.69
N VAL A 503 5.92 -12.08 40.65
CA VAL A 503 4.55 -12.41 41.10
C VAL A 503 4.35 -12.06 42.57
N ALA A 504 5.28 -12.44 43.44
CA ALA A 504 5.22 -12.13 44.86
C ALA A 504 5.19 -10.61 45.14
N LYS A 505 5.85 -9.81 44.30
CA LYS A 505 5.85 -8.34 44.39
C LYS A 505 4.65 -7.68 43.71
N GLY A 506 3.86 -8.43 42.95
CA GLY A 506 2.80 -7.88 42.10
C GLY A 506 3.33 -7.01 40.95
N ASP A 507 4.60 -7.17 40.56
CA ASP A 507 5.22 -6.39 39.49
C ASP A 507 4.93 -7.04 38.13
N PHE A 508 3.80 -6.66 37.54
CA PHE A 508 3.35 -7.13 36.23
C PHE A 508 4.40 -6.91 35.13
N MET A 509 5.14 -5.80 35.15
CA MET A 509 6.15 -5.51 34.13
C MET A 509 7.40 -6.36 34.33
N ALA A 510 7.76 -6.70 35.57
CA ALA A 510 8.83 -7.66 35.85
C ALA A 510 8.43 -9.09 35.46
N MET A 511 7.16 -9.47 35.66
CA MET A 511 6.63 -10.77 35.21
C MET A 511 6.84 -10.94 33.70
N ARG A 512 6.47 -9.93 32.90
CA ARG A 512 6.59 -9.97 31.41
C ARG A 512 8.02 -10.11 30.89
N ARG A 513 9.02 -9.66 31.66
CA ARG A 513 10.45 -9.74 31.27
C ARG A 513 11.22 -10.83 32.04
N ALA A 514 10.55 -11.63 32.87
CA ALA A 514 11.21 -12.58 33.76
C ALA A 514 12.06 -13.61 33.01
N ALA A 515 11.58 -14.06 31.84
CA ALA A 515 12.28 -14.98 30.95
C ALA A 515 13.58 -14.42 30.35
N TYR A 516 13.96 -13.17 30.63
CA TYR A 516 15.19 -12.53 30.17
C TYR A 516 16.01 -11.98 31.35
N ALA A 517 15.60 -12.25 32.59
CA ALA A 517 16.24 -11.69 33.78
C ALA A 517 17.66 -12.24 33.99
N GLU A 518 17.90 -13.49 33.58
CA GLU A 518 19.21 -14.13 33.56
C GLU A 518 19.53 -14.61 32.13
N PRO A 519 20.15 -13.74 31.30
CA PRO A 519 20.38 -14.04 29.89
C PRO A 519 21.13 -15.35 29.63
N ALA A 520 22.08 -15.72 30.50
CA ALA A 520 22.92 -16.91 30.33
C ALA A 520 22.13 -18.23 30.31
N THR A 521 20.98 -18.27 30.98
CA THR A 521 20.14 -19.48 31.08
C THR A 521 18.72 -19.24 30.55
N SER A 522 18.47 -18.10 29.93
CA SER A 522 17.13 -17.70 29.47
C SER A 522 16.61 -18.63 28.38
N ALA A 523 15.46 -19.25 28.64
CA ALA A 523 14.82 -20.16 27.68
C ALA A 523 14.35 -19.43 26.41
N LYS A 524 13.76 -18.24 26.57
CA LYS A 524 13.33 -17.42 25.43
C LYS A 524 14.52 -16.89 24.62
N LEU A 525 15.58 -16.43 25.28
CA LEU A 525 16.76 -15.94 24.58
C LEU A 525 17.44 -17.07 23.80
N LYS A 526 17.53 -18.27 24.37
CA LYS A 526 18.02 -19.45 23.64
C LYS A 526 17.21 -19.69 22.37
N ARG A 527 15.87 -19.75 22.48
CA ARG A 527 14.99 -19.95 21.31
C ARG A 527 15.12 -18.82 20.28
N LEU A 528 15.25 -17.58 20.73
CA LEU A 528 15.51 -16.43 19.86
C LEU A 528 16.78 -16.63 19.03
N LEU A 529 17.87 -17.05 19.67
CA LEU A 529 19.16 -17.27 19.00
C LEU A 529 19.07 -18.40 17.97
N GLU A 530 18.39 -19.50 18.28
CA GLU A 530 18.13 -20.58 17.31
C GLU A 530 17.40 -20.05 16.05
N LEU A 531 16.35 -19.23 16.24
CA LEU A 531 15.62 -18.63 15.11
C LEU A 531 16.48 -17.65 14.29
N VAL A 532 17.38 -16.92 14.95
CA VAL A 532 18.33 -16.03 14.26
C VAL A 532 19.35 -16.85 13.46
N GLU A 533 19.84 -17.97 14.00
CA GLU A 533 20.74 -18.89 13.31
C GLU A 533 20.07 -19.55 12.09
N ASP A 534 18.82 -20.00 12.23
CA ASP A 534 18.02 -20.52 11.12
C ASP A 534 17.82 -19.47 10.02
N ALA A 535 17.52 -18.22 10.41
CA ALA A 535 17.41 -17.11 9.46
C ALA A 535 18.76 -16.81 8.77
N ALA A 536 19.87 -16.90 9.50
CA ALA A 536 21.21 -16.68 8.96
C ALA A 536 21.59 -17.76 7.93
N ALA A 537 21.27 -19.02 8.20
CA ALA A 537 21.50 -20.14 7.27
C ALA A 537 20.76 -19.95 5.93
N ASN A 538 19.61 -19.27 5.97
CA ASN A 538 18.81 -18.94 4.78
C ASN A 538 19.09 -17.54 4.22
N GLY A 539 20.06 -16.79 4.78
CA GLY A 539 20.40 -15.43 4.34
C GLY A 539 19.30 -14.40 4.57
N LEU A 540 18.33 -14.68 5.45
CA LEU A 540 17.19 -13.82 5.75
C LEU A 540 17.56 -12.77 6.81
N LYS A 541 17.08 -11.54 6.64
CA LYS A 541 17.24 -10.49 7.65
C LYS A 541 16.13 -10.54 8.69
N VAL A 542 16.48 -10.25 9.94
CA VAL A 542 15.63 -10.40 11.12
C VAL A 542 15.39 -9.05 11.79
N VAL A 543 14.15 -8.77 12.20
CA VAL A 543 13.85 -7.68 13.13
C VAL A 543 13.35 -8.26 14.45
N VAL A 544 14.02 -7.90 15.53
CA VAL A 544 13.64 -8.29 16.90
C VAL A 544 12.94 -7.11 17.56
N PHE A 545 11.69 -7.33 17.97
CA PHE A 545 10.91 -6.36 18.71
C PHE A 545 10.75 -6.74 20.18
N SER A 546 10.93 -5.75 21.06
CA SER A 546 10.50 -5.83 22.45
C SER A 546 9.93 -4.49 22.91
N TYR A 547 9.06 -4.50 23.90
CA TYR A 547 8.67 -3.31 24.65
C TYR A 547 9.81 -2.82 25.55
N PHE A 548 10.60 -3.75 26.10
CA PHE A 548 11.55 -3.48 27.17
C PHE A 548 12.98 -3.24 26.64
N ARG A 549 13.56 -2.09 26.99
CA ARG A 549 14.97 -1.80 26.67
C ARG A 549 15.95 -2.80 27.28
N ALA A 550 15.65 -3.32 28.48
CA ALA A 550 16.47 -4.32 29.15
C ALA A 550 16.51 -5.65 28.37
N VAL A 551 15.38 -6.05 27.77
CA VAL A 551 15.32 -7.25 26.93
C VAL A 551 16.15 -7.05 25.66
N LEU A 552 16.01 -5.90 25.00
CA LEU A 552 16.83 -5.58 23.82
C LEU A 552 18.33 -5.58 24.15
N ALA A 553 18.73 -5.06 25.32
CA ALA A 553 20.13 -5.09 25.75
C ALA A 553 20.64 -6.51 26.00
N ALA A 554 19.81 -7.40 26.55
CA ALA A 554 20.16 -8.81 26.72
C ALA A 554 20.36 -9.52 25.37
N VAL A 555 19.47 -9.24 24.39
CA VAL A 555 19.59 -9.77 23.03
C VAL A 555 20.85 -9.21 22.33
N GLU A 556 21.10 -7.91 22.45
CA GLU A 556 22.27 -7.25 21.87
C GLU A 556 23.59 -7.86 22.38
N ALA A 557 23.68 -8.10 23.69
CA ALA A 557 24.84 -8.74 24.30
C ALA A 557 25.02 -10.19 23.82
N ALA A 558 23.93 -10.95 23.67
CA ALA A 558 23.98 -12.33 23.19
C ALA A 558 24.33 -12.46 21.69
N LEU A 559 24.04 -11.43 20.89
CA LEU A 559 24.42 -11.36 19.48
C LEU A 559 25.86 -10.87 19.26
N ASP A 560 26.61 -10.58 20.33
CA ASP A 560 28.01 -10.15 20.31
C ASP A 560 28.24 -8.89 19.44
N GLY A 561 27.34 -7.91 19.56
CA GLY A 561 27.45 -6.63 18.84
C GLY A 561 27.19 -6.70 17.33
N ARG A 562 26.74 -7.84 16.80
CA ARG A 562 26.42 -8.02 15.37
C ARG A 562 25.07 -7.46 14.94
N ALA A 563 24.31 -6.87 15.86
CA ALA A 563 22.98 -6.32 15.60
C ALA A 563 23.03 -4.81 15.33
N HIS A 564 22.16 -4.34 14.45
CA HIS A 564 21.87 -2.92 14.26
C HIS A 564 20.89 -2.42 15.33
N GLY A 565 20.95 -1.13 15.66
CA GLY A 565 20.05 -0.50 16.64
C GLY A 565 20.69 -0.41 18.04
N PRO A 566 19.89 -0.46 19.14
CA PRO A 566 18.44 -0.55 19.17
C PRO A 566 17.73 0.75 18.81
N ILE A 567 16.64 0.66 18.05
CA ILE A 567 15.72 1.78 17.81
C ILE A 567 14.86 1.98 19.06
N ALA A 568 15.14 3.04 19.81
CA ALA A 568 14.44 3.35 21.06
C ALA A 568 13.82 4.76 21.04
N GLY A 569 12.92 5.04 21.99
CA GLY A 569 12.20 6.32 22.09
C GLY A 569 13.11 7.56 22.12
N GLY A 570 14.30 7.46 22.72
CA GLY A 570 15.27 8.56 22.81
C GLY A 570 16.13 8.80 21.57
N VAL A 571 16.01 7.97 20.52
CA VAL A 571 16.79 8.11 19.28
C VAL A 571 16.09 9.12 18.35
N SER A 572 16.83 10.09 17.81
CA SER A 572 16.31 11.08 16.86
C SER A 572 15.83 10.41 15.56
N ALA A 573 14.84 11.01 14.88
CA ALA A 573 14.27 10.45 13.65
C ALA A 573 15.34 10.20 12.57
N GLU A 574 16.28 11.14 12.39
CA GLU A 574 17.41 10.99 11.46
C GLU A 574 18.30 9.78 11.81
N ARG A 575 18.59 9.58 13.10
CA ARG A 575 19.43 8.46 13.53
C ARG A 575 18.69 7.12 13.40
N ARG A 576 17.38 7.08 13.66
CA ARG A 576 16.54 5.90 13.40
C ARG A 576 16.58 5.52 11.92
N GLN A 577 16.45 6.50 11.03
CA GLN A 577 16.51 6.27 9.59
C GLN A 577 17.87 5.72 9.15
N ARG A 578 18.97 6.31 9.62
CA ARG A 578 20.33 5.80 9.32
C ARG A 578 20.51 4.33 9.71
N MET A 579 20.05 3.94 10.89
CA MET A 579 20.12 2.53 11.35
C MET A 579 19.34 1.58 10.42
N VAL A 580 18.16 2.02 9.95
CA VAL A 580 17.35 1.26 9.00
C VAL A 580 18.02 1.17 7.63
N ASP A 581 18.60 2.26 7.14
CA ASP A 581 19.29 2.31 5.85
C ASP A 581 20.54 1.40 5.87
N GLU A 582 21.33 1.44 6.95
CA GLU A 582 22.49 0.56 7.16
C GLU A 582 22.08 -0.92 7.20
N PHE A 583 21.01 -1.24 7.92
CA PHE A 583 20.44 -2.58 7.98
C PHE A 583 19.94 -3.05 6.61
N ALA A 584 19.24 -2.19 5.87
CA ALA A 584 18.73 -2.49 4.53
C ALA A 584 19.89 -2.70 3.53
N ALA A 585 20.97 -1.93 3.64
CA ALA A 585 22.15 -2.03 2.78
C ALA A 585 23.08 -3.20 3.10
N ALA A 586 22.98 -3.79 4.30
CA ALA A 586 23.79 -4.95 4.68
C ALA A 586 23.62 -6.11 3.69
N ARG A 587 24.73 -6.75 3.26
CA ARG A 587 24.68 -7.90 2.36
C ARG A 587 24.40 -9.18 3.15
N GLY A 588 23.42 -9.96 2.69
CA GLY A 588 23.02 -11.21 3.34
C GLY A 588 22.27 -10.99 4.66
N HIS A 589 22.52 -11.87 5.64
CA HIS A 589 21.88 -11.85 6.95
C HIS A 589 22.28 -10.61 7.78
N ALA A 590 21.30 -10.02 8.45
CA ALA A 590 21.47 -8.94 9.41
C ALA A 590 20.34 -8.98 10.44
N VAL A 591 20.59 -8.44 11.64
CA VAL A 591 19.59 -8.34 12.71
C VAL A 591 19.40 -6.87 13.10
N LEU A 592 18.16 -6.41 13.21
CA LEU A 592 17.82 -5.08 13.73
C LEU A 592 17.02 -5.21 15.03
N LEU A 593 17.48 -4.52 16.08
CA LEU A 593 16.79 -4.43 17.35
C LEU A 593 15.92 -3.18 17.40
N SER A 594 14.66 -3.32 17.82
CA SER A 594 13.76 -2.17 17.93
C SER A 594 12.79 -2.30 19.08
N GLN A 595 12.52 -1.17 19.76
CA GLN A 595 11.34 -1.11 20.60
C GLN A 595 10.09 -1.18 19.73
N VAL A 596 9.10 -2.00 20.10
CA VAL A 596 7.85 -2.15 19.32
C VAL A 596 7.12 -0.80 19.14
N GLN A 597 7.17 0.07 20.14
CA GLN A 597 6.57 1.42 20.09
C GLN A 597 7.35 2.40 19.21
N ALA A 598 8.67 2.24 19.10
CA ALA A 598 9.53 3.18 18.39
C ALA A 598 9.71 2.78 16.91
N GLY A 599 9.74 1.48 16.61
CA GLY A 599 9.85 0.93 15.27
C GLY A 599 8.51 0.62 14.60
N GLY A 600 7.43 0.48 15.36
CA GLY A 600 6.08 0.27 14.83
C GLY A 600 5.49 1.48 14.11
N VAL A 601 6.14 2.66 14.16
CA VAL A 601 5.65 3.91 13.56
C VAL A 601 6.66 4.49 12.57
N GLY A 602 6.23 4.63 11.31
CA GLY A 602 6.89 5.48 10.31
C GLY A 602 8.16 4.95 9.67
N LEU A 603 8.64 3.74 9.99
CA LEU A 603 9.85 3.15 9.40
C LEU A 603 9.53 2.14 8.29
N ASN A 604 10.41 2.03 7.29
CA ASN A 604 10.38 0.99 6.27
C ASN A 604 11.27 -0.18 6.69
N LEU A 605 10.71 -1.35 7.00
CA LEU A 605 11.46 -2.52 7.44
C LEU A 605 11.34 -3.70 6.46
N GLN A 606 10.94 -3.44 5.20
CA GLN A 606 10.68 -4.48 4.19
C GLN A 606 11.90 -5.29 3.77
N ALA A 607 13.11 -4.80 4.07
CA ALA A 607 14.34 -5.56 3.86
C ALA A 607 14.40 -6.85 4.70
N ALA A 608 13.56 -6.99 5.73
CA ALA A 608 13.49 -8.16 6.57
C ALA A 608 12.32 -9.08 6.24
N SER A 609 12.58 -10.39 6.40
CA SER A 609 11.63 -11.48 6.15
C SER A 609 11.27 -12.24 7.43
N VAL A 610 11.96 -11.97 8.54
CA VAL A 610 11.71 -12.62 9.83
C VAL A 610 11.47 -11.55 10.90
N VAL A 611 10.38 -11.71 11.67
CA VAL A 611 10.03 -10.92 12.84
C VAL A 611 10.10 -11.82 14.06
N ILE A 612 10.78 -11.37 15.10
CA ILE A 612 10.76 -12.03 16.41
C ILE A 612 10.17 -11.05 17.43
N LEU A 613 9.04 -11.41 18.03
CA LEU A 613 8.41 -10.68 19.13
C LEU A 613 8.86 -11.33 20.44
N CYS A 614 9.65 -10.62 21.24
CA CYS A 614 10.24 -11.15 22.48
C CYS A 614 9.19 -11.46 23.56
N GLU A 615 8.05 -10.76 23.53
CA GLU A 615 6.94 -10.95 24.45
C GLU A 615 5.62 -10.43 23.85
N PRO A 616 4.46 -10.94 24.30
CA PRO A 616 3.16 -10.47 23.85
C PRO A 616 2.88 -9.04 24.31
N GLN A 617 2.21 -8.27 23.45
CA GLN A 617 1.86 -6.88 23.71
C GLN A 617 0.44 -6.75 24.28
N LEU A 618 0.24 -5.78 25.18
CA LEU A 618 -1.07 -5.53 25.79
C LEU A 618 -2.12 -5.08 24.77
N LYS A 619 -1.68 -4.49 23.67
CA LYS A 619 -2.49 -4.06 22.55
C LYS A 619 -2.08 -4.85 21.31
N PRO A 620 -2.93 -5.76 20.80
CA PRO A 620 -2.64 -6.54 19.59
C PRO A 620 -2.27 -5.68 18.38
N SER A 621 -2.87 -4.49 18.28
CA SER A 621 -2.57 -3.55 17.19
C SER A 621 -1.12 -3.07 17.19
N MET A 622 -0.40 -3.09 18.31
CA MET A 622 1.03 -2.77 18.33
C MET A 622 1.86 -3.83 17.59
N GLU A 623 1.50 -5.12 17.73
CA GLU A 623 2.15 -6.20 16.99
C GLU A 623 1.80 -6.12 15.50
N ALA A 624 0.51 -5.91 15.18
CA ALA A 624 0.06 -5.74 13.80
C ALA A 624 0.75 -4.54 13.12
N GLN A 625 0.88 -3.42 13.82
CA GLN A 625 1.61 -2.23 13.34
C GLN A 625 3.08 -2.52 13.06
N ALA A 626 3.74 -3.30 13.93
CA ALA A 626 5.14 -3.66 13.79
C ALA A 626 5.36 -4.64 12.63
N VAL A 627 4.58 -5.72 12.56
CA VAL A 627 4.62 -6.70 11.46
C VAL A 627 4.29 -6.01 10.13
N GLY A 628 3.30 -5.12 10.10
CA GLY A 628 2.93 -4.32 8.93
C GLY A 628 4.00 -3.33 8.45
N ARG A 629 5.15 -3.19 9.15
CA ARG A 629 6.33 -2.48 8.62
C ARG A 629 7.19 -3.34 7.71
N LEU A 630 7.08 -4.66 7.82
CA LEU A 630 7.77 -5.66 7.02
C LEU A 630 6.84 -6.28 5.96
N HIS A 631 5.64 -6.67 6.38
CA HIS A 631 4.60 -7.28 5.54
C HIS A 631 3.68 -6.19 5.01
N ARG A 632 4.11 -5.55 3.93
CA ARG A 632 3.42 -4.44 3.26
C ARG A 632 3.83 -4.32 1.80
N MET A 633 3.11 -3.50 1.04
CA MET A 633 3.37 -3.27 -0.40
C MET A 633 4.83 -2.96 -0.70
N GLY A 634 5.42 -3.80 -1.55
CA GLY A 634 6.85 -3.77 -1.89
C GLY A 634 7.65 -4.91 -1.24
N GLN A 635 7.04 -5.63 -0.31
CA GLN A 635 7.58 -6.90 0.19
C GLN A 635 7.39 -7.95 -0.90
N VAL A 636 8.47 -8.64 -1.26
CA VAL A 636 8.51 -9.64 -2.33
C VAL A 636 8.87 -11.04 -1.82
N ARG A 637 9.26 -11.14 -0.54
CA ARG A 637 9.59 -12.41 0.12
C ARG A 637 8.58 -12.72 1.21
N ARG A 638 8.42 -14.01 1.50
CA ARG A 638 7.58 -14.49 2.60
C ARG A 638 8.00 -13.86 3.92
N VAL A 639 7.03 -13.53 4.77
CA VAL A 639 7.30 -13.00 6.12
C VAL A 639 6.96 -14.03 7.18
N GLN A 640 7.93 -14.33 8.04
CA GLN A 640 7.78 -15.25 9.18
C GLN A 640 7.72 -14.43 10.48
N VAL A 641 6.69 -14.64 11.28
CA VAL A 641 6.46 -13.93 12.54
C VAL A 641 6.51 -14.95 13.67
N HIS A 642 7.55 -14.86 14.50
CA HIS A 642 7.73 -15.71 15.67
C HIS A 642 7.39 -14.92 16.93
N ARG A 643 6.46 -15.43 17.74
CA ARG A 643 6.11 -14.86 19.05
C ARG A 643 6.66 -15.75 20.15
N LEU A 644 7.61 -15.27 20.93
CA LEU A 644 8.22 -16.03 22.03
C LEU A 644 7.32 -15.97 23.27
N LEU A 645 6.88 -17.13 23.75
CA LEU A 645 5.90 -17.26 24.84
C LEU A 645 6.40 -18.23 25.89
N SER A 646 6.21 -17.90 27.17
CA SER A 646 6.48 -18.84 28.25
C SER A 646 5.20 -19.56 28.68
N VAL A 647 5.26 -20.90 28.73
CA VAL A 647 4.17 -21.74 29.26
C VAL A 647 3.97 -21.45 30.74
N ASP A 648 2.73 -21.55 31.22
CA ASP A 648 2.39 -21.31 32.61
C ASP A 648 2.93 -19.97 33.11
N SER A 649 2.68 -18.90 32.35
CA SER A 649 3.18 -17.57 32.69
C SER A 649 2.18 -16.46 32.35
N VAL A 650 2.59 -15.24 32.68
CA VAL A 650 1.94 -13.98 32.31
C VAL A 650 1.64 -13.90 30.82
N ASP A 651 2.47 -14.52 29.98
CA ASP A 651 2.31 -14.49 28.52
C ASP A 651 1.06 -15.27 28.10
N GLN A 652 0.95 -16.52 28.57
CA GLN A 652 -0.20 -17.38 28.27
C GLN A 652 -1.50 -16.74 28.78
N ARG A 653 -1.49 -16.20 30.00
CA ARG A 653 -2.64 -15.51 30.59
C ARG A 653 -3.05 -14.28 29.80
N LEU A 654 -2.07 -13.48 29.38
CA LEU A 654 -2.33 -12.30 28.57
C LEU A 654 -3.00 -12.70 27.25
N LEU A 655 -2.48 -13.73 26.57
CA LEU A 655 -3.08 -14.24 25.33
C LEU A 655 -4.49 -14.78 25.54
N ASP A 656 -4.73 -15.55 26.61
CA ASP A 656 -6.07 -16.08 26.91
C ASP A 656 -7.10 -14.96 27.11
N ILE A 657 -6.73 -13.91 27.85
CA ILE A 657 -7.60 -12.76 28.10
C ILE A 657 -7.86 -11.99 26.80
N LEU A 658 -6.81 -11.74 26.00
CA LEU A 658 -6.94 -11.04 24.72
C LEU A 658 -7.77 -11.85 23.71
N ALA A 659 -7.58 -13.18 23.65
CA ALA A 659 -8.34 -14.06 22.78
C ALA A 659 -9.82 -14.14 23.20
N ARG A 660 -10.11 -14.19 24.51
CA ARG A 660 -11.49 -14.11 25.02
C ARG A 660 -12.14 -12.79 24.64
N LYS A 661 -11.41 -11.67 24.73
CA LYS A 661 -11.89 -10.35 24.31
C LYS A 661 -12.21 -10.32 22.81
N SER A 662 -11.31 -10.84 21.97
CA SER A 662 -11.54 -10.89 20.52
C SER A 662 -12.76 -11.74 20.16
N ARG A 663 -12.90 -12.93 20.78
CA ARG A 663 -14.07 -13.80 20.55
C ARG A 663 -15.38 -13.17 20.99
N LEU A 664 -15.38 -12.47 22.13
CA LEU A 664 -16.54 -11.70 22.57
C LEU A 664 -16.86 -10.62 21.54
N PHE A 665 -15.88 -9.82 21.13
CA PHE A 665 -16.06 -8.80 20.10
C PHE A 665 -16.62 -9.38 18.80
N ASP A 666 -16.07 -10.48 18.29
CA ASP A 666 -16.52 -11.14 17.06
C ASP A 666 -17.92 -11.75 17.20
N ALA A 667 -18.22 -12.37 18.35
CA ALA A 667 -19.54 -12.94 18.62
C ALA A 667 -20.63 -11.86 18.74
N TYR A 668 -20.32 -10.73 19.38
CA TYR A 668 -21.22 -9.57 19.46
C TYR A 668 -21.31 -8.82 18.13
N ALA A 669 -20.24 -8.78 17.33
CA ALA A 669 -20.29 -8.23 15.97
C ALA A 669 -21.15 -9.08 15.01
N ARG A 670 -21.33 -10.38 15.30
CA ARG A 670 -22.18 -11.31 14.52
C ARG A 670 -23.63 -11.39 15.01
N ARG A 671 -23.91 -11.10 16.28
CA ARG A 671 -25.29 -11.00 16.83
C ARG A 671 -25.66 -9.52 17.00
N SER A 672 -26.33 -8.96 15.99
CA SER A 672 -26.56 -7.53 15.77
C SER A 672 -27.19 -6.69 16.89
N ASP A 673 -27.60 -7.24 18.04
CA ASP A 673 -28.58 -6.55 18.91
C ASP A 673 -28.09 -6.17 20.32
N LEU A 674 -26.83 -6.45 20.71
CA LEU A 674 -26.33 -6.17 22.09
C LEU A 674 -24.89 -5.62 22.17
N ALA A 675 -24.29 -5.20 21.05
CA ALA A 675 -22.86 -4.88 21.01
C ALA A 675 -22.45 -3.62 21.80
N GLU A 676 -23.33 -2.62 21.98
CA GLU A 676 -22.95 -1.36 22.62
C GLU A 676 -22.92 -1.43 24.16
N SER A 677 -23.89 -2.10 24.80
CA SER A 677 -23.86 -2.29 26.26
C SER A 677 -22.76 -3.27 26.69
N ALA A 678 -22.31 -4.15 25.78
CA ALA A 678 -21.21 -5.08 26.00
C ALA A 678 -19.83 -4.47 25.68
N ALA A 679 -19.70 -3.57 24.70
CA ALA A 679 -18.42 -2.94 24.36
C ALA A 679 -17.90 -2.02 25.48
N GLU A 680 -18.80 -1.34 26.21
CA GLU A 680 -18.45 -0.62 27.44
C GLU A 680 -18.14 -1.58 28.61
N ALA A 681 -18.76 -2.76 28.65
CA ALA A 681 -18.59 -3.75 29.71
C ALA A 681 -17.34 -4.65 29.58
N VAL A 682 -16.71 -4.70 28.40
CA VAL A 682 -15.51 -5.54 28.11
C VAL A 682 -14.22 -4.69 28.05
N ASP A 683 -14.28 -3.44 28.53
CA ASP A 683 -13.11 -2.54 28.55
C ASP A 683 -12.33 -2.63 29.87
N VAL A 684 -11.42 -3.59 29.90
CA VAL A 684 -10.42 -3.68 30.94
C VAL A 684 -9.25 -2.77 30.52
N SER A 685 -9.08 -1.63 31.19
CA SER A 685 -7.89 -0.77 31.02
C SER A 685 -6.59 -1.57 31.13
N GLU A 686 -5.48 -1.12 30.54
CA GLU A 686 -4.16 -1.77 30.70
C GLU A 686 -3.83 -2.03 32.18
N GLN A 687 -4.26 -1.13 33.06
CA GLN A 687 -4.11 -1.27 34.52
C GLN A 687 -4.99 -2.38 35.10
N ALA A 688 -6.24 -2.49 34.65
CA ALA A 688 -7.13 -3.55 35.11
C ALA A 688 -6.70 -4.92 34.56
N LEU A 689 -6.11 -4.98 33.36
CA LEU A 689 -5.57 -6.20 32.76
C LEU A 689 -4.35 -6.67 33.56
N ALA A 690 -3.44 -5.73 33.86
CA ALA A 690 -2.30 -6.00 34.72
C ALA A 690 -2.73 -6.52 36.10
N ARG A 691 -3.76 -5.91 36.73
CA ARG A 691 -4.29 -6.35 38.02
C ARG A 691 -4.86 -7.77 37.96
N LEU A 692 -5.72 -8.07 36.99
CA LEU A 692 -6.32 -9.39 36.81
C LEU A 692 -5.25 -10.47 36.66
N VAL A 693 -4.25 -10.23 35.79
CA VAL A 693 -3.17 -11.20 35.57
C VAL A 693 -2.32 -11.38 36.83
N VAL A 694 -1.98 -10.30 37.54
CA VAL A 694 -1.23 -10.39 38.80
C VAL A 694 -2.00 -11.20 39.85
N GLU A 695 -3.28 -10.92 40.05
CA GLU A 695 -4.11 -11.63 41.04
C GLU A 695 -4.22 -13.13 40.74
N GLU A 696 -4.47 -13.51 39.49
CA GLU A 696 -4.58 -14.91 39.10
C GLU A 696 -3.24 -15.65 39.26
N GLU A 697 -2.12 -15.02 38.88
CA GLU A 697 -0.79 -15.61 39.00
C GLU A 697 -0.34 -15.72 40.46
N GLN A 698 -0.72 -14.76 41.32
CA GLN A 698 -0.53 -14.86 42.77
C GLN A 698 -1.35 -16.01 43.36
N ARG A 699 -2.61 -16.16 42.98
CA ARG A 699 -3.45 -17.29 43.42
C ARG A 699 -2.88 -18.65 43.01
N ARG A 700 -2.19 -18.71 41.86
CA ARG A 700 -1.58 -19.95 41.36
C ARG A 700 -0.26 -20.30 42.06
N LEU A 701 0.62 -19.30 42.29
CA LEU A 701 2.01 -19.54 42.69
C LEU A 701 2.32 -19.23 44.16
N LEU A 702 1.46 -18.50 44.86
CA LEU A 702 1.62 -18.21 46.28
C LEU A 702 0.69 -19.11 47.11
N PRO A 703 1.17 -19.66 48.23
CA PRO A 703 0.31 -20.41 49.14
C PRO A 703 -0.82 -19.51 49.66
N ARG A 704 -2.05 -20.05 49.75
CA ARG A 704 -3.15 -19.35 50.42
C ARG A 704 -2.74 -19.05 51.86
N SER A 705 -2.85 -17.79 52.29
CA SER A 705 -2.67 -17.44 53.71
C SER A 705 -3.65 -18.24 54.57
N PRO A 706 -3.19 -18.97 55.60
CA PRO A 706 -4.08 -19.56 56.59
C PRO A 706 -4.61 -18.43 57.48
N GLY A 707 -5.75 -17.84 57.11
CA GLY A 707 -6.28 -16.70 57.89
C GLY A 707 -7.50 -15.95 57.36
N SER A 708 -8.28 -16.49 56.42
CA SER A 708 -9.61 -15.97 56.11
C SER A 708 -10.66 -16.84 56.80
N PRO A 709 -11.53 -16.28 57.67
CA PRO A 709 -12.50 -17.06 58.43
C PRO A 709 -13.62 -17.54 57.50
N ASP A 710 -13.61 -18.84 57.18
CA ASP A 710 -14.84 -19.53 56.80
C ASP A 710 -15.70 -19.64 58.06
N GLY A 711 -16.80 -18.90 58.05
CA GLY A 711 -17.75 -18.84 59.15
C GLY A 711 -19.16 -18.59 58.61
N SER A 712 -19.71 -19.58 57.92
CA SER A 712 -21.12 -19.94 58.04
C SER A 712 -21.37 -21.28 57.37
N ALA A 713 -21.40 -22.32 58.20
CA ALA A 713 -22.19 -23.50 57.95
C ALA A 713 -23.66 -23.09 57.79
N GLU A 714 -24.37 -23.69 56.84
CA GLU A 714 -25.77 -24.04 57.04
C GLU A 714 -26.14 -25.23 56.15
N ALA A 715 -26.99 -26.07 56.73
CA ALA A 715 -27.40 -27.39 56.30
C ALA A 715 -28.38 -27.39 55.12
#